data_AF-A0A559L1N3-F1
#
_entry.id   AF-A0A559L1N3-F1
#
_cell.length_a   1.000
_cell.length_b   1.000
_cell.length_c   1.000
_cell.angle_alpha   90.00
_cell.angle_beta   90.00
_cell.angle_gamma   90.00
#
_symmetry.space_group_name_H-M   'P 1'
#
loop_
_entity.id
_entity.type
_entity.pdbx_description
1 polymer ?
#
loop_
_entity_poly.entity_id
_entity_poly.type
_entity_poly.pdbx_seq_one_letter_code
_entity_poly.pdbx_strand_id
1 'polypeptide(L)'
;MSFYDRQGIPELLLRQQLGTSSQLEDALSTLKGYSLIYPSHDGKAFDMHRLVQLCVKSWLQGHNEYNIWADAAIVTLCEAYPTGEHENWAQCALLLPHTQRILTAFPSTTSDKQTTLQFNVAWYLDTQGRYDSAESLHGRALEQRTLRLGQEHTDTLLSSNALATVFFHQGKYAQAEQLLRQTLEARRRTLGPRHEDTLTSASTLSNILWCQGKYEEAERLLLQTLNGRKAVLRPRHKDTMDSIKQHVIFLWYNGKYCEAETKIQDLLDDMEEMLGPNHPSTLASKSVYASILDVVGKHKTAELLFNDLFNATKQLYGKEHPETLDCLERLSWTLASQGRFAEARRIKQQALKGYEKTLGKDHPETVASYSNLGTLLFQEGKLEAAEGLMREAFIRLKNISGEDHPKAIQAPCWTIRLQQLRGKFKGVYDTLSTVMAKIATWEAPNLDMFITESFVASILHAQNQNDAAEQMYQRVIADGIKVLGKLHPEILTSKNNLADVLQAQDKYKESEQLYRETLAEREKVLGKEHPHTLTSKNNLADVLEAQEKHNEAEKLYRETLAQREEVLGKEHPDTLTTKNSLACLFQAQNKHDEAEKLHREALVQRQKVLGEEHPDTLTSLADLSETLSTQNADDEAERCCQRALAGRERILGENHLDTLCTCITMAGCLLAKNDLAGAENLLRRALTGRERTLGANHPSTLYCISLMGLFFVTQDRLEEAEKLLRQAYEGRKRVLGETHKETMLSKEDLVSAQQRSLSHKRANWLMPTYRLLRYLFIFSTTILYLKANLVKEIVPK
;
A
#
# COMPACT_ATOMS: atom_id res chain seq x y z
N MET A 1 -3.49 35.12 36.23
CA MET A 1 -2.24 34.31 36.39
C MET A 1 -2.45 33.01 37.16
N SER A 2 -2.77 33.02 38.45
CA SER A 2 -2.74 31.80 39.30
C SER A 2 -3.63 30.63 38.83
N PHE A 3 -4.70 30.88 38.08
CA PHE A 3 -5.59 29.83 37.55
C PHE A 3 -5.03 29.08 36.32
N TYR A 4 -4.08 29.67 35.61
CA TYR A 4 -3.47 29.10 34.40
C TYR A 4 -2.40 28.05 34.72
N ASP A 5 -1.80 27.42 33.69
CA ASP A 5 -0.58 26.65 33.93
C ASP A 5 0.51 27.52 34.56
N ARG A 6 1.38 26.90 35.36
CA ARG A 6 2.43 27.56 36.14
C ARG A 6 3.60 28.05 35.30
N GLN A 7 3.77 27.56 34.06
CA GLN A 7 4.85 27.95 33.16
C GLN A 7 4.29 28.61 31.90
N GLY A 8 5.01 29.59 31.36
CA GLY A 8 4.75 30.17 30.05
C GLY A 8 3.48 31.04 29.93
N ILE A 9 2.94 31.59 31.03
CA ILE A 9 1.71 32.41 31.01
C ILE A 9 1.90 33.63 30.09
N PRO A 10 1.21 33.73 28.93
CA PRO A 10 1.45 34.80 27.98
C PRO A 10 0.98 36.16 28.50
N GLU A 11 1.75 37.22 28.23
CA GLU A 11 1.39 38.59 28.59
C GLU A 11 0.05 39.04 27.95
N LEU A 12 -0.31 38.47 26.79
CA LEU A 12 -1.60 38.71 26.12
C LEU A 12 -2.81 38.45 27.05
N LEU A 13 -2.75 37.41 27.88
CA LEU A 13 -3.81 37.07 28.84
C LEU A 13 -3.89 38.06 30.02
N LEU A 14 -2.88 38.92 30.19
CA LEU A 14 -2.81 39.90 31.28
C LEU A 14 -3.23 41.29 30.78
N ARG A 15 -2.90 41.63 29.53
CA ARG A 15 -3.30 42.88 28.85
C ARG A 15 -4.81 43.04 28.71
N GLN A 16 -5.56 41.96 28.51
CA GLN A 16 -7.02 42.04 28.38
C GLN A 16 -7.76 42.44 29.67
N GLN A 17 -7.16 42.26 30.86
CA GLN A 17 -7.83 42.58 32.15
C GLN A 17 -7.40 43.92 32.75
N LEU A 18 -6.26 44.49 32.35
CA LEU A 18 -5.71 45.72 32.91
C LEU A 18 -5.70 46.80 31.82
N GLY A 19 -6.72 47.67 31.86
CA GLY A 19 -7.08 48.56 30.75
C GLY A 19 -6.07 49.63 30.34
N THR A 20 -4.91 49.76 31.02
CA THR A 20 -3.80 50.61 30.58
C THR A 20 -2.46 49.91 30.76
N SER A 21 -1.55 50.06 29.80
CA SER A 21 -0.22 49.42 29.82
C SER A 21 0.59 49.78 31.07
N SER A 22 0.49 51.01 31.56
CA SER A 22 1.17 51.46 32.79
C SER A 22 0.77 50.63 34.01
N GLN A 23 -0.53 50.37 34.21
CA GLN A 23 -1.02 49.60 35.36
C GLN A 23 -0.55 48.14 35.30
N LEU A 24 -0.46 47.56 34.10
CA LEU A 24 0.09 46.22 33.92
C LEU A 24 1.59 46.19 34.22
N GLU A 25 2.36 47.17 33.74
CA GLU A 25 3.80 47.29 34.00
C GLU A 25 4.11 47.46 35.50
N ASP A 26 3.37 48.33 36.21
CA ASP A 26 3.52 48.54 37.65
C ASP A 26 3.21 47.28 38.47
N ALA A 27 2.13 46.57 38.12
CA ALA A 27 1.74 45.32 38.76
C ALA A 27 2.77 44.21 38.52
N LEU A 28 3.23 44.05 37.27
CA LEU A 28 4.27 43.07 36.92
C LEU A 28 5.62 43.42 37.57
N SER A 29 5.98 44.69 37.64
CA SER A 29 7.19 45.17 38.33
C SER A 29 7.16 44.81 39.81
N THR A 30 6.03 45.04 40.48
CA THR A 30 5.81 44.67 41.89
C THR A 30 5.94 43.16 42.11
N LEU A 31 5.28 42.35 41.27
CA LEU A 31 5.33 40.88 41.38
C LEU A 31 6.73 40.31 41.10
N LYS A 32 7.49 40.91 40.18
CA LYS A 32 8.91 40.59 39.93
C LYS A 32 9.79 40.98 41.11
N GLY A 33 9.59 42.17 41.69
CA GLY A 33 10.35 42.66 42.85
C GLY A 33 10.27 41.75 44.07
N TYR A 34 9.09 41.15 44.32
CA TYR A 34 8.91 40.12 45.36
C TYR A 34 9.24 38.69 44.93
N SER A 35 9.82 38.48 43.73
CA SER A 35 10.17 37.15 43.18
C SER A 35 8.99 36.17 43.11
N LEU A 36 7.76 36.69 42.95
CA LEU A 36 6.52 35.90 42.88
C LEU A 36 6.27 35.34 41.47
N ILE A 37 6.78 36.03 40.46
CA ILE A 37 6.77 35.63 39.04
C ILE A 37 8.15 35.84 38.42
N TYR A 38 8.46 35.06 37.39
CA TYR A 38 9.73 35.12 36.65
C TYR A 38 9.41 35.31 35.15
N PRO A 39 10.03 36.27 34.45
CA PRO A 39 9.84 36.41 33.01
C PRO A 39 10.51 35.25 32.24
N SER A 40 9.90 34.86 31.13
CA SER A 40 10.52 33.98 30.13
C SER A 40 11.74 34.64 29.46
N HIS A 41 12.60 33.85 28.81
CA HIS A 41 13.79 34.36 28.11
C HIS A 41 13.50 35.38 27.00
N ASP A 42 12.31 35.34 26.40
CA ASP A 42 11.84 36.31 25.39
C ASP A 42 11.03 37.48 25.97
N GLY A 43 10.80 37.49 27.29
CA GLY A 43 10.06 38.54 28.02
C GLY A 43 8.55 38.57 27.79
N LYS A 44 7.99 37.71 26.94
CA LYS A 44 6.57 37.73 26.52
C LYS A 44 5.65 36.84 27.36
N ALA A 45 6.22 36.06 28.26
CA ALA A 45 5.50 35.14 29.13
C ALA A 45 6.08 35.15 30.56
N PHE A 46 5.34 34.56 31.50
CA PHE A 46 5.69 34.53 32.91
C PHE A 46 5.50 33.15 33.53
N ASP A 47 6.50 32.72 34.28
CA ASP A 47 6.44 31.54 35.16
C ASP A 47 6.04 31.97 36.58
N MET A 48 5.24 31.14 37.25
CA MET A 48 4.82 31.32 38.64
C MET A 48 5.19 30.08 39.46
N HIS A 49 5.84 30.28 40.61
CA HIS A 49 6.20 29.14 41.45
C HIS A 49 4.96 28.43 42.02
N ARG A 50 4.99 27.09 42.09
CA ARG A 50 3.83 26.26 42.51
C ARG A 50 3.29 26.65 43.88
N LEU A 51 4.17 27.03 44.83
CA LEU A 51 3.77 27.50 46.15
C LEU A 51 3.05 28.85 46.09
N VAL A 52 3.54 29.81 45.28
CA VAL A 52 2.88 31.11 45.08
C VAL A 52 1.48 30.89 44.49
N GLN A 53 1.37 30.04 43.46
CA GLN A 53 0.09 29.69 42.85
C GLN A 53 -0.90 29.08 43.88
N LEU A 54 -0.42 28.22 44.78
CA LEU A 54 -1.22 27.58 45.82
C LEU A 54 -1.64 28.59 46.91
N CYS A 55 -0.72 29.41 47.40
CA CYS A 55 -0.99 30.43 48.41
C CYS A 55 -2.03 31.45 47.93
N VAL A 56 -1.91 31.95 46.70
CA VAL A 56 -2.90 32.87 46.11
C VAL A 56 -4.27 32.21 46.00
N LYS A 57 -4.35 30.94 45.57
CA LYS A 57 -5.64 30.21 45.49
C LYS A 57 -6.27 29.99 46.87
N SER A 58 -5.48 29.60 47.87
CA SER A 58 -5.96 29.41 49.24
C SER A 58 -6.42 30.73 49.88
N TRP A 59 -5.71 31.84 49.61
CA TRP A 59 -6.12 33.18 50.03
C TRP A 59 -7.46 33.59 49.40
N LEU A 60 -7.62 33.41 48.08
CA LEU A 60 -8.89 33.68 47.38
C LEU A 60 -10.06 32.82 47.88
N GLN A 61 -9.81 31.57 48.30
CA GLN A 61 -10.81 30.72 48.94
C GLN A 61 -11.22 31.28 50.30
N GLY A 62 -10.27 31.72 51.13
CA GLY A 62 -10.54 32.33 52.43
C GLY A 62 -11.35 33.64 52.36
N HIS A 63 -11.34 34.33 51.22
CA HIS A 63 -12.09 35.57 50.98
C HIS A 63 -13.36 35.35 50.13
N ASN A 64 -13.73 34.12 49.80
CA ASN A 64 -14.85 33.75 48.90
C ASN A 64 -14.76 34.29 47.46
N GLU A 65 -13.64 34.88 47.05
CA GLU A 65 -13.45 35.41 45.68
C GLU A 65 -12.99 34.35 44.66
N TYR A 66 -12.65 33.14 45.10
CA TYR A 66 -12.06 32.09 44.25
C TYR A 66 -12.83 31.81 42.95
N ASN A 67 -14.16 31.74 43.00
CA ASN A 67 -14.99 31.46 41.83
C ASN A 67 -15.06 32.66 40.87
N ILE A 68 -15.10 33.89 41.41
CA ILE A 68 -15.14 35.14 40.61
C ILE A 68 -13.88 35.23 39.74
N TRP A 69 -12.70 34.99 40.34
CA TRP A 69 -11.44 35.01 39.60
C TRP A 69 -11.22 33.78 38.71
N ALA A 70 -11.84 32.63 39.02
CA ALA A 70 -11.87 31.48 38.13
C ALA A 70 -12.68 31.77 36.86
N ASP A 71 -13.89 32.32 37.00
CA ASP A 71 -14.74 32.72 35.87
C ASP A 71 -14.07 33.82 35.04
N ALA A 72 -13.48 34.85 35.68
CA ALA A 72 -12.72 35.88 34.97
C ALA A 72 -11.55 35.27 34.16
N ALA A 73 -10.84 34.29 34.72
CA ALA A 73 -9.75 33.59 34.03
C ALA A 73 -10.26 32.73 32.85
N ILE A 74 -11.45 32.12 32.96
CA ILE A 74 -12.13 31.41 31.86
C ILE A 74 -12.53 32.37 30.74
N VAL A 75 -13.15 33.52 31.08
CA VAL A 75 -13.60 34.51 30.09
C VAL A 75 -12.42 35.04 29.28
N THR A 76 -11.33 35.44 29.95
CA THR A 76 -10.11 35.92 29.28
C THR A 76 -9.43 34.84 28.43
N LEU A 77 -9.45 33.56 28.84
CA LEU A 77 -8.99 32.49 27.95
C LEU A 77 -9.93 32.28 26.76
N CYS A 78 -11.25 32.33 26.95
CA CYS A 78 -12.22 32.21 25.86
C CYS A 78 -12.05 33.31 24.81
N GLU A 79 -11.76 34.54 25.24
CA GLU A 79 -11.58 35.70 24.35
C GLU A 79 -10.20 35.76 23.71
N ALA A 80 -9.21 35.08 24.29
CA ALA A 80 -7.88 34.93 23.70
C ALA A 80 -7.69 33.65 22.88
N TYR A 81 -8.57 32.64 22.99
CA TYR A 81 -8.41 31.34 22.31
C TYR A 81 -9.19 31.30 20.98
N PRO A 82 -8.49 31.34 19.82
CA PRO A 82 -9.12 31.42 18.51
C PRO A 82 -9.72 30.07 18.05
N THR A 83 -10.26 30.05 16.83
CA THR A 83 -10.71 28.85 16.11
C THR A 83 -9.56 27.88 15.83
N GLY A 84 -9.88 26.61 15.56
CA GLY A 84 -8.90 25.56 15.21
C GLY A 84 -8.27 25.69 13.82
N GLU A 85 -8.32 26.85 13.18
CA GLU A 85 -7.80 27.11 11.83
C GLU A 85 -6.26 27.17 11.84
N HIS A 86 -5.62 26.74 10.74
CA HIS A 86 -4.14 26.62 10.68
C HIS A 86 -3.42 27.93 11.02
N GLU A 87 -3.92 29.07 10.53
CA GLU A 87 -3.41 30.42 10.80
C GLU A 87 -3.34 30.73 12.31
N ASN A 88 -4.25 30.13 13.08
CA ASN A 88 -4.42 30.30 14.51
C ASN A 88 -3.69 29.23 15.35
N TRP A 89 -3.14 28.17 14.74
CA TRP A 89 -2.56 27.03 15.45
C TRP A 89 -1.42 27.41 16.40
N ALA A 90 -0.56 28.38 16.05
CA ALA A 90 0.50 28.84 16.93
C ALA A 90 -0.04 29.43 18.25
N GLN A 91 -1.16 30.14 18.19
CA GLN A 91 -1.84 30.72 19.34
C GLN A 91 -2.63 29.66 20.13
N CYS A 92 -3.31 28.74 19.43
CA CYS A 92 -3.94 27.57 20.06
C CYS A 92 -2.93 26.72 20.84
N ALA A 93 -1.78 26.37 20.24
CA ALA A 93 -0.72 25.61 20.87
C ALA A 93 -0.14 26.31 22.10
N LEU A 94 0.09 27.64 22.02
CA LEU A 94 0.56 28.45 23.14
C LEU A 94 -0.44 28.47 24.32
N LEU A 95 -1.74 28.54 24.02
CA LEU A 95 -2.78 28.64 25.04
C LEU A 95 -3.26 27.29 25.59
N LEU A 96 -3.06 26.19 24.86
CA LEU A 96 -3.55 24.85 25.19
C LEU A 96 -3.15 24.36 26.59
N PRO A 97 -1.92 24.55 27.12
CA PRO A 97 -1.58 24.14 28.48
C PRO A 97 -2.43 24.86 29.54
N HIS A 98 -2.70 26.15 29.33
CA HIS A 98 -3.49 26.96 30.26
C HIS A 98 -4.99 26.60 30.17
N THR A 99 -5.52 26.33 28.97
CA THR A 99 -6.92 25.88 28.82
C THR A 99 -7.13 24.49 29.40
N GLN A 100 -6.23 23.53 29.15
CA GLN A 100 -6.27 22.21 29.80
C GLN A 100 -6.26 22.36 31.33
N ARG A 101 -5.37 23.19 31.88
CA ARG A 101 -5.28 23.41 33.34
C ARG A 101 -6.59 23.91 33.94
N ILE A 102 -7.29 24.82 33.26
CA ILE A 102 -8.59 25.34 33.68
C ILE A 102 -9.71 24.31 33.48
N LEU A 103 -9.81 23.68 32.31
CA LEU A 103 -10.87 22.71 31.99
C LEU A 103 -10.80 21.42 32.82
N THR A 104 -9.62 21.08 33.37
CA THR A 104 -9.44 20.01 34.36
C THR A 104 -9.77 20.48 35.79
N ALA A 105 -9.44 21.72 36.16
CA ALA A 105 -9.74 22.26 37.49
C ALA A 105 -11.22 22.57 37.70
N PHE A 106 -11.95 22.88 36.62
CA PHE A 106 -13.35 23.27 36.62
C PHE A 106 -14.14 22.42 35.61
N PRO A 107 -14.40 21.13 35.91
CA PRO A 107 -15.00 20.21 34.93
C PRO A 107 -16.49 20.49 34.66
N SER A 108 -17.21 21.04 35.64
CA SER A 108 -18.69 21.06 35.71
C SER A 108 -19.33 22.45 35.74
N THR A 109 -18.57 23.53 35.59
CA THR A 109 -19.09 24.90 35.60
C THR A 109 -19.92 25.23 34.35
N THR A 110 -20.95 26.05 34.54
CA THR A 110 -22.09 26.25 33.62
C THR A 110 -21.98 27.50 32.72
N SER A 111 -20.80 28.11 32.66
CA SER A 111 -20.58 29.36 31.92
C SER A 111 -20.50 29.13 30.40
N ASP A 112 -21.23 29.94 29.63
CA ASP A 112 -21.30 29.85 28.16
C ASP A 112 -19.94 30.12 27.49
N LYS A 113 -19.15 31.02 28.08
CA LYS A 113 -17.75 31.27 27.70
C LYS A 113 -16.88 30.04 27.94
N GLN A 114 -17.17 29.23 28.97
CA GLN A 114 -16.46 27.98 29.16
C GLN A 114 -16.84 26.94 28.11
N THR A 115 -18.12 26.81 27.78
CA THR A 115 -18.60 25.87 26.76
C THR A 115 -18.06 26.24 25.36
N THR A 116 -17.96 27.54 25.06
CA THR A 116 -17.33 28.05 23.85
C THR A 116 -15.82 27.79 23.84
N LEU A 117 -15.12 28.00 24.96
CA LEU A 117 -13.71 27.63 25.09
C LEU A 117 -13.48 26.13 24.91
N GLN A 118 -14.33 25.27 25.49
CA GLN A 118 -14.27 23.82 25.28
C GLN A 118 -14.42 23.48 23.79
N PHE A 119 -15.38 24.10 23.09
CA PHE A 119 -15.62 23.89 21.66
C PHE A 119 -14.41 24.30 20.79
N ASN A 120 -13.82 25.48 21.01
CA ASN A 120 -12.65 25.93 20.24
C ASN A 120 -11.41 25.06 20.51
N VAL A 121 -11.18 24.67 21.77
CA VAL A 121 -10.09 23.76 22.14
C VAL A 121 -10.29 22.37 21.52
N ALA A 122 -11.52 21.86 21.52
CA ALA A 122 -11.86 20.58 20.91
C ALA A 122 -11.62 20.58 19.40
N TRP A 123 -12.03 21.64 18.70
CA TRP A 123 -11.79 21.81 17.26
C TRP A 123 -10.28 21.83 16.96
N TYR A 124 -9.48 22.60 17.71
CA TYR A 124 -8.02 22.55 17.54
C TYR A 124 -7.48 21.13 17.76
N LEU A 125 -7.90 20.43 18.82
CA LEU A 125 -7.45 19.06 19.10
C LEU A 125 -7.84 18.07 18.00
N ASP A 126 -9.03 18.19 17.41
CA ASP A 126 -9.46 17.40 16.24
C ASP A 126 -8.53 17.64 15.04
N THR A 127 -8.24 18.91 14.71
CA THR A 127 -7.32 19.25 13.63
C THR A 127 -5.87 18.84 13.87
N GLN A 128 -5.48 18.52 15.11
CA GLN A 128 -4.17 17.97 15.46
C GLN A 128 -4.17 16.43 15.56
N GLY A 129 -5.28 15.77 15.20
CA GLY A 129 -5.42 14.31 15.28
C GLY A 129 -5.66 13.76 16.69
N ARG A 130 -5.92 14.60 17.69
CA ARG A 130 -6.11 14.19 19.09
C ARG A 130 -7.57 13.85 19.38
N TYR A 131 -8.12 12.94 18.59
CA TYR A 131 -9.56 12.71 18.47
C TYR A 131 -10.27 12.39 19.79
N ASP A 132 -9.72 11.52 20.64
CA ASP A 132 -10.34 11.17 21.94
C ASP A 132 -10.47 12.39 22.88
N SER A 133 -9.50 13.32 22.82
CA SER A 133 -9.57 14.57 23.58
C SER A 133 -10.60 15.54 23.00
N ALA A 134 -10.75 15.56 21.67
CA ALA A 134 -11.76 16.35 20.98
C ALA A 134 -13.19 15.81 21.22
N GLU A 135 -13.39 14.49 21.15
CA GLU A 135 -14.64 13.79 21.45
C GLU A 135 -15.13 14.15 22.87
N SER A 136 -14.25 14.02 23.87
CA SER A 136 -14.59 14.34 25.26
C SER A 136 -15.02 15.80 25.45
N LEU A 137 -14.34 16.76 24.81
CA LEU A 137 -14.65 18.18 24.95
C LEU A 137 -15.85 18.62 24.12
N HIS A 138 -16.01 18.13 22.88
CA HIS A 138 -17.22 18.40 22.08
C HIS A 138 -18.46 17.74 22.68
N GLY A 139 -18.34 16.52 23.24
CA GLY A 139 -19.43 15.85 23.96
C GLY A 139 -19.91 16.65 25.18
N ARG A 140 -18.97 17.11 26.02
CA ARG A 140 -19.29 18.02 27.15
C ARG A 140 -19.91 19.32 26.68
N ALA A 141 -19.39 19.92 25.62
CA ALA A 141 -19.92 21.17 25.09
C ALA A 141 -21.35 21.01 24.55
N LEU A 142 -21.63 19.90 23.87
CA LEU A 142 -22.95 19.52 23.38
C LEU A 142 -23.94 19.28 24.53
N GLU A 143 -23.55 18.54 25.57
CA GLU A 143 -24.38 18.30 26.77
C GLU A 143 -24.73 19.63 27.47
N GLN A 144 -23.74 20.49 27.73
CA GLN A 144 -23.95 21.78 28.37
C GLN A 144 -24.86 22.71 27.55
N ARG A 145 -24.65 22.82 26.23
CA ARG A 145 -25.52 23.60 25.34
C ARG A 145 -26.93 23.01 25.26
N THR A 146 -27.07 21.67 25.25
CA THR A 146 -28.37 20.99 25.28
C THR A 146 -29.16 21.32 26.55
N LEU A 147 -28.51 21.25 27.73
CA LEU A 147 -29.16 21.53 29.02
C LEU A 147 -29.56 23.01 29.19
N ARG A 148 -28.79 23.94 28.63
CA ARG A 148 -28.95 25.38 28.84
C ARG A 148 -29.78 26.09 27.75
N LEU A 149 -29.58 25.71 26.49
CA LEU A 149 -30.15 26.36 25.30
C LEU A 149 -31.23 25.50 24.62
N GLY A 150 -31.28 24.21 24.94
CA GLY A 150 -32.17 23.24 24.31
C GLY A 150 -31.52 22.51 23.12
N GLN A 151 -32.13 21.40 22.72
CA GLN A 151 -31.62 20.50 21.66
C GLN A 151 -31.59 21.15 20.27
N GLU A 152 -32.58 21.99 19.93
CA GLU A 152 -32.71 22.58 18.59
C GLU A 152 -32.04 23.97 18.47
N HIS A 153 -31.31 24.46 19.48
CA HIS A 153 -30.59 25.74 19.41
C HIS A 153 -29.38 25.66 18.47
N THR A 154 -29.11 26.73 17.72
CA THR A 154 -28.07 26.78 16.66
C THR A 154 -26.70 26.31 17.17
N ASP A 155 -26.25 26.80 18.33
CA ASP A 155 -24.95 26.41 18.93
C ASP A 155 -24.92 24.96 19.41
N THR A 156 -26.06 24.42 19.88
CA THR A 156 -26.19 23.00 20.22
C THR A 156 -26.01 22.16 18.96
N LEU A 157 -26.69 22.55 17.87
CA LEU A 157 -26.60 21.87 16.57
C LEU A 157 -25.21 22.01 15.92
N LEU A 158 -24.51 23.14 16.12
CA LEU A 158 -23.11 23.31 15.72
C LEU A 158 -22.18 22.36 16.49
N SER A 159 -22.38 22.24 17.81
CA SER A 159 -21.62 21.31 18.67
C SER A 159 -21.86 19.85 18.26
N SER A 160 -23.10 19.52 17.91
CA SER A 160 -23.53 18.21 17.43
C SER A 160 -22.88 17.86 16.09
N ASN A 161 -22.83 18.81 15.14
CA ASN A 161 -22.14 18.63 13.86
C ASN A 161 -20.63 18.44 14.06
N ALA A 162 -19.98 19.21 14.95
CA ALA A 162 -18.55 19.08 15.22
C ALA A 162 -18.21 17.72 15.86
N LEU A 163 -19.02 17.24 16.81
CA LEU A 163 -18.85 15.91 17.39
C LEU A 163 -19.02 14.79 16.34
N ALA A 164 -19.97 14.93 15.41
CA ALA A 164 -20.12 14.00 14.29
C ALA A 164 -18.87 13.98 13.36
N THR A 165 -18.21 15.13 13.17
CA THR A 165 -16.93 15.21 12.44
C THR A 165 -15.81 14.46 13.19
N VAL A 166 -15.70 14.58 14.52
CA VAL A 166 -14.73 13.80 15.30
C VAL A 166 -15.00 12.30 15.20
N PHE A 167 -16.26 11.87 15.33
CA PHE A 167 -16.64 10.47 15.13
C PHE A 167 -16.27 9.96 13.72
N PHE A 168 -16.43 10.80 12.70
CA PHE A 168 -15.98 10.49 11.34
C PHE A 168 -14.45 10.31 11.27
N HIS A 169 -13.66 11.20 11.87
CA HIS A 169 -12.19 11.07 11.91
C HIS A 169 -11.69 9.86 12.74
N GLN A 170 -12.46 9.43 13.75
CA GLN A 170 -12.21 8.18 14.48
C GLN A 170 -12.69 6.91 13.73
N GLY A 171 -13.32 7.04 12.57
CA GLY A 171 -13.91 5.90 11.84
C GLY A 171 -15.20 5.35 12.46
N LYS A 172 -15.77 6.01 13.49
CA LYS A 172 -17.03 5.66 14.16
C LYS A 172 -18.24 6.08 13.30
N TYR A 173 -18.27 5.66 12.04
CA TYR A 173 -19.20 6.19 11.02
C TYR A 173 -20.68 6.04 11.38
N ALA A 174 -21.10 4.95 12.03
CA ALA A 174 -22.49 4.75 12.45
C ALA A 174 -22.96 5.77 13.50
N GLN A 175 -22.10 6.10 14.47
CA GLN A 175 -22.38 7.13 15.48
C GLN A 175 -22.42 8.53 14.85
N ALA A 176 -21.48 8.81 13.93
CA ALA A 176 -21.45 10.04 13.15
C ALA A 176 -22.75 10.23 12.33
N GLU A 177 -23.19 9.19 11.62
CA GLU A 177 -24.44 9.21 10.84
C GLU A 177 -25.66 9.46 11.72
N GLN A 178 -25.81 8.72 12.82
CA GLN A 178 -26.97 8.85 13.72
C GLN A 178 -27.09 10.28 14.26
N LEU A 179 -26.00 10.83 14.80
CA LEU A 179 -25.97 12.17 15.37
C LEU A 179 -26.23 13.23 14.30
N LEU A 180 -25.67 13.06 13.10
CA LEU A 180 -25.78 14.05 12.03
C LEU A 180 -27.13 14.01 11.31
N ARG A 181 -27.80 12.86 11.21
CA ARG A 181 -29.20 12.77 10.75
C ARG A 181 -30.14 13.56 11.68
N GLN A 182 -30.02 13.36 12.99
CA GLN A 182 -30.77 14.12 14.00
C GLN A 182 -30.50 15.63 13.89
N THR A 183 -29.22 16.01 13.78
CA THR A 183 -28.78 17.41 13.63
C THR A 183 -29.34 18.05 12.36
N LEU A 184 -29.30 17.33 11.22
CA LEU A 184 -29.81 17.79 9.94
C LEU A 184 -31.33 17.98 9.95
N GLU A 185 -32.08 17.10 10.60
CA GLU A 185 -33.52 17.27 10.78
C GLU A 185 -33.87 18.49 11.64
N ALA A 186 -33.19 18.67 12.78
CA ALA A 186 -33.40 19.84 13.63
C ALA A 186 -33.06 21.15 12.90
N ARG A 187 -31.94 21.20 12.15
CA ARG A 187 -31.57 22.34 11.29
C ARG A 187 -32.60 22.59 10.19
N ARG A 188 -33.18 21.54 9.59
CA ARG A 188 -34.28 21.66 8.59
C ARG A 188 -35.57 22.25 9.18
N ARG A 189 -35.88 21.99 10.46
CA ARG A 189 -37.06 22.56 11.15
C ARG A 189 -36.85 24.02 11.57
N THR A 190 -35.68 24.33 12.12
CA THR A 190 -35.39 25.64 12.75
C THR A 190 -34.89 26.69 11.77
N LEU A 191 -33.89 26.34 10.94
CA LEU A 191 -33.24 27.25 9.99
C LEU A 191 -33.80 27.10 8.57
N GLY A 192 -34.45 25.96 8.30
CA GLY A 192 -35.01 25.62 7.00
C GLY A 192 -34.07 24.77 6.13
N PRO A 193 -34.60 24.12 5.08
CA PRO A 193 -33.88 23.11 4.29
C PRO A 193 -32.79 23.69 3.36
N ARG A 194 -32.75 25.01 3.17
CA ARG A 194 -31.77 25.70 2.30
C ARG A 194 -30.84 26.65 3.06
N HIS A 195 -30.88 26.67 4.39
CA HIS A 195 -29.91 27.44 5.18
C HIS A 195 -28.50 26.86 5.01
N GLU A 196 -27.49 27.71 5.07
CA GLU A 196 -26.09 27.33 4.83
C GLU A 196 -25.64 26.20 5.76
N ASP A 197 -25.84 26.35 7.07
CA ASP A 197 -25.61 25.30 8.08
C ASP A 197 -26.30 23.96 7.75
N THR A 198 -27.55 24.00 7.29
CA THR A 198 -28.31 22.80 6.92
C THR A 198 -27.66 22.10 5.73
N LEU A 199 -27.17 22.87 4.76
CA LEU A 199 -26.47 22.39 3.57
C LEU A 199 -25.06 21.89 3.92
N THR A 200 -24.38 22.49 4.90
CA THR A 200 -23.09 22.02 5.41
C THR A 200 -23.24 20.69 6.16
N SER A 201 -24.24 20.54 7.04
CA SER A 201 -24.55 19.25 7.68
C SER A 201 -24.93 18.17 6.65
N ALA A 202 -25.68 18.53 5.60
CA ALA A 202 -26.00 17.60 4.51
C ALA A 202 -24.75 17.17 3.73
N SER A 203 -23.79 18.07 3.49
CA SER A 203 -22.49 17.75 2.87
C SER A 203 -21.66 16.80 3.73
N THR A 204 -21.57 17.07 5.04
CA THR A 204 -20.86 16.19 5.98
C THR A 204 -21.51 14.81 6.04
N LEU A 205 -22.85 14.74 5.99
CA LEU A 205 -23.57 13.48 5.97
C LEU A 205 -23.34 12.69 4.68
N SER A 206 -23.29 13.34 3.50
CA SER A 206 -22.95 12.61 2.26
C SER A 206 -21.56 11.98 2.31
N ASN A 207 -20.58 12.61 2.99
CA ASN A 207 -19.23 12.06 3.14
C ASN A 207 -19.21 10.83 4.07
N ILE A 208 -19.96 10.89 5.19
CA ILE A 208 -20.10 9.74 6.10
C ILE A 208 -20.82 8.57 5.41
N LEU A 209 -21.91 8.85 4.68
CA LEU A 209 -22.65 7.84 3.92
C LEU A 209 -21.78 7.19 2.83
N TRP A 210 -20.92 7.97 2.17
CA TRP A 210 -19.94 7.45 1.21
C TRP A 210 -18.96 6.48 1.90
N CYS A 211 -18.36 6.85 3.04
CA CYS A 211 -17.46 5.96 3.79
C CYS A 211 -18.15 4.67 4.32
N GLN A 212 -19.47 4.69 4.51
CA GLN A 212 -20.26 3.50 4.87
C GLN A 212 -20.67 2.63 3.67
N GLY A 213 -20.35 3.00 2.43
CA GLY A 213 -20.79 2.28 1.22
C GLY A 213 -22.20 2.64 0.72
N LYS A 214 -22.88 3.64 1.32
CA LYS A 214 -24.24 4.08 0.93
C LYS A 214 -24.19 5.09 -0.23
N TYR A 215 -23.51 4.73 -1.30
CA TYR A 215 -23.13 5.67 -2.38
C TYR A 215 -24.31 6.35 -3.07
N GLU A 216 -25.41 5.65 -3.34
CA GLU A 216 -26.61 6.25 -3.96
C GLU A 216 -27.28 7.31 -3.06
N GLU A 217 -27.29 7.10 -1.74
CA GLU A 217 -27.83 8.09 -0.80
C GLU A 217 -26.88 9.29 -0.68
N ALA A 218 -25.57 9.03 -0.64
CA ALA A 218 -24.54 10.06 -0.64
C ALA A 218 -24.61 10.96 -1.88
N GLU A 219 -24.66 10.39 -3.10
CA GLU A 219 -24.78 11.16 -4.36
C GLU A 219 -26.07 12.00 -4.36
N ARG A 220 -27.20 11.40 -3.97
CA ARG A 220 -28.50 12.08 -3.92
C ARG A 220 -28.47 13.26 -2.96
N LEU A 221 -27.89 13.10 -1.77
CA LEU A 221 -27.79 14.15 -0.77
C LEU A 221 -26.82 15.25 -1.20
N LEU A 222 -25.70 14.90 -1.83
CA LEU A 222 -24.73 15.83 -2.41
C LEU A 222 -25.36 16.66 -3.54
N LEU A 223 -26.11 16.04 -4.46
CA LEU A 223 -26.82 16.72 -5.54
C LEU A 223 -27.95 17.63 -5.02
N GLN A 224 -28.71 17.19 -4.02
CA GLN A 224 -29.70 18.03 -3.34
C GLN A 224 -29.05 19.26 -2.70
N THR A 225 -27.90 19.07 -2.06
CA THR A 225 -27.14 20.13 -1.40
C THR A 225 -26.58 21.14 -2.41
N LEU A 226 -25.98 20.65 -3.50
CA LEU A 226 -25.49 21.46 -4.61
C LEU A 226 -26.61 22.31 -5.24
N ASN A 227 -27.77 21.71 -5.48
CA ASN A 227 -28.93 22.43 -6.01
C ASN A 227 -29.49 23.45 -5.01
N GLY A 228 -29.46 23.14 -3.70
CA GLY A 228 -29.78 24.08 -2.62
C GLY A 228 -28.86 25.30 -2.62
N ARG A 229 -27.55 25.08 -2.64
CA ARG A 229 -26.54 26.16 -2.68
C ARG A 229 -26.65 27.00 -3.96
N LYS A 230 -26.82 26.37 -5.14
CA LYS A 230 -27.09 27.08 -6.41
C LYS A 230 -28.33 27.98 -6.34
N ALA A 231 -29.39 27.57 -5.63
CA ALA A 231 -30.62 28.33 -5.51
C ALA A 231 -30.57 29.50 -4.51
N VAL A 232 -29.73 29.42 -3.47
CA VAL A 232 -29.61 30.47 -2.43
C VAL A 232 -28.43 31.40 -2.68
N LEU A 233 -27.25 30.82 -2.94
CA LEU A 233 -25.98 31.54 -3.00
C LEU A 233 -25.58 31.91 -4.44
N ARG A 234 -26.26 31.34 -5.45
CA ARG A 234 -25.96 31.38 -6.89
C ARG A 234 -24.82 30.41 -7.31
N PRO A 235 -24.68 30.07 -8.61
CA PRO A 235 -23.68 29.11 -9.09
C PRO A 235 -22.22 29.47 -8.76
N ARG A 236 -21.84 30.73 -8.97
CA ARG A 236 -20.47 31.27 -8.79
C ARG A 236 -20.12 31.66 -7.34
N HIS A 237 -20.85 31.15 -6.34
CA HIS A 237 -20.50 31.36 -4.92
C HIS A 237 -19.46 30.35 -4.45
N LYS A 238 -18.57 30.76 -3.53
CA LYS A 238 -17.51 29.91 -2.96
C LYS A 238 -18.04 28.53 -2.53
N ASP A 239 -19.07 28.48 -1.68
CA ASP A 239 -19.57 27.21 -1.14
C ASP A 239 -20.34 26.37 -2.17
N THR A 240 -20.92 27.01 -3.19
CA THR A 240 -21.48 26.30 -4.35
C THR A 240 -20.37 25.64 -5.14
N MET A 241 -19.28 26.37 -5.41
CA MET A 241 -18.10 25.87 -6.10
C MET A 241 -17.39 24.77 -5.30
N ASP A 242 -17.29 24.89 -3.97
CA ASP A 242 -16.79 23.82 -3.11
C ASP A 242 -17.70 22.57 -3.12
N SER A 243 -19.03 22.71 -3.24
CA SER A 243 -19.91 21.55 -3.49
C SER A 243 -19.74 20.94 -4.89
N ILE A 244 -19.40 21.72 -5.92
CA ILE A 244 -19.04 21.17 -7.25
C ILE A 244 -17.74 20.36 -7.13
N LYS A 245 -16.74 20.87 -6.41
CA LYS A 245 -15.49 20.15 -6.12
C LYS A 245 -15.72 18.82 -5.40
N GLN A 246 -16.60 18.78 -4.39
CA GLN A 246 -16.98 17.52 -3.72
C GLN A 246 -17.68 16.53 -4.68
N HIS A 247 -18.50 17.02 -5.62
CA HIS A 247 -19.10 16.18 -6.66
C HIS A 247 -18.07 15.68 -7.67
N VAL A 248 -17.07 16.48 -8.06
CA VAL A 248 -15.93 16.02 -8.86
C VAL A 248 -15.19 14.88 -8.14
N ILE A 249 -14.91 15.03 -6.85
CA ILE A 249 -14.25 13.99 -6.04
C ILE A 249 -15.11 12.72 -5.96
N PHE A 250 -16.44 12.84 -5.83
CA PHE A 250 -17.36 11.70 -5.89
C PHE A 250 -17.32 10.99 -7.26
N LEU A 251 -17.31 11.72 -8.38
CA LEU A 251 -17.17 11.14 -9.71
C LEU A 251 -15.82 10.42 -9.89
N TRP A 252 -14.75 11.03 -9.39
CA TRP A 252 -13.39 10.49 -9.40
C TRP A 252 -13.30 9.14 -8.68
N TYR A 253 -13.78 9.05 -7.44
CA TYR A 253 -13.78 7.79 -6.68
C TYR A 253 -14.62 6.69 -7.35
N ASN A 254 -15.75 7.03 -7.98
CA ASN A 254 -16.57 6.06 -8.72
C ASN A 254 -16.01 5.69 -10.11
N GLY A 255 -14.80 6.13 -10.46
CA GLY A 255 -14.15 5.82 -11.74
C GLY A 255 -14.69 6.57 -12.95
N LYS A 256 -15.53 7.61 -12.76
CA LYS A 256 -16.06 8.45 -13.84
C LYS A 256 -15.06 9.55 -14.23
N TYR A 257 -13.81 9.16 -14.51
CA TYR A 257 -12.67 10.08 -14.65
C TYR A 257 -12.88 11.18 -15.69
N CYS A 258 -13.41 10.84 -16.88
CA CYS A 258 -13.66 11.83 -17.93
C CYS A 258 -14.72 12.88 -17.55
N GLU A 259 -15.79 12.47 -16.84
CA GLU A 259 -16.81 13.42 -16.36
C GLU A 259 -16.24 14.31 -15.25
N ALA A 260 -15.40 13.74 -14.37
CA ALA A 260 -14.68 14.50 -13.35
C ALA A 260 -13.71 15.51 -13.96
N GLU A 261 -12.97 15.13 -15.03
CA GLU A 261 -12.01 16.01 -15.73
C GLU A 261 -12.70 17.22 -16.37
N THR A 262 -13.76 17.03 -17.16
CA THR A 262 -14.49 18.17 -17.76
C THR A 262 -15.10 19.07 -16.68
N LYS A 263 -15.72 18.49 -15.64
CA LYS A 263 -16.41 19.26 -14.60
C LYS A 263 -15.46 20.02 -13.67
N ILE A 264 -14.22 19.58 -13.48
CA ILE A 264 -13.22 20.33 -12.72
C ILE A 264 -12.57 21.44 -13.56
N GLN A 265 -12.46 21.27 -14.89
CA GLN A 265 -12.06 22.34 -15.80
C GLN A 265 -13.07 23.49 -15.79
N ASP A 266 -14.36 23.20 -16.02
CA ASP A 266 -15.45 24.20 -15.94
C ASP A 266 -15.45 24.95 -14.59
N LEU A 267 -15.19 24.22 -13.49
CA LEU A 267 -15.11 24.79 -12.14
C LEU A 267 -13.88 25.69 -11.95
N LEU A 268 -12.75 25.33 -12.55
CA LEU A 268 -11.51 26.10 -12.43
C LEU A 268 -11.61 27.42 -13.19
N ASP A 269 -12.20 27.44 -14.39
CA ASP A 269 -12.44 28.68 -15.14
C ASP A 269 -13.31 29.66 -14.31
N ASP A 270 -14.41 29.19 -13.73
CA ASP A 270 -15.26 29.97 -12.83
C ASP A 270 -14.51 30.45 -11.57
N MET A 271 -13.67 29.60 -10.95
CA MET A 271 -12.90 29.95 -9.75
C MET A 271 -11.78 30.96 -10.04
N GLU A 272 -11.08 30.84 -11.17
CA GLU A 272 -10.02 31.77 -11.56
C GLU A 272 -10.58 33.15 -11.89
N GLU A 273 -11.73 33.24 -12.56
CA GLU A 273 -12.42 34.50 -12.84
C GLU A 273 -12.90 35.19 -11.54
N MET A 274 -13.51 34.42 -10.63
CA MET A 274 -14.21 34.97 -9.46
C MET A 274 -13.34 35.19 -8.22
N LEU A 275 -12.37 34.30 -7.97
CA LEU A 275 -11.54 34.32 -6.76
C LEU A 275 -10.06 34.63 -7.07
N GLY A 276 -9.65 34.48 -8.33
CA GLY A 276 -8.26 34.59 -8.76
C GLY A 276 -7.48 33.26 -8.70
N PRO A 277 -6.39 33.14 -9.47
CA PRO A 277 -5.67 31.87 -9.68
C PRO A 277 -4.90 31.36 -8.46
N ASN A 278 -4.63 32.23 -7.48
CA ASN A 278 -3.86 31.95 -6.26
C ASN A 278 -4.73 31.89 -4.99
N HIS A 279 -6.05 31.99 -5.10
CA HIS A 279 -6.93 31.91 -3.94
C HIS A 279 -6.95 30.48 -3.35
N PRO A 280 -6.99 30.29 -2.01
CA PRO A 280 -6.95 28.97 -1.36
C PRO A 280 -7.87 27.91 -1.98
N SER A 281 -9.16 28.21 -2.17
CA SER A 281 -10.12 27.29 -2.79
C SER A 281 -9.77 26.92 -4.25
N THR A 282 -9.18 27.86 -5.00
CA THR A 282 -8.75 27.65 -6.40
C THR A 282 -7.55 26.73 -6.45
N LEU A 283 -6.56 26.93 -5.56
CA LEU A 283 -5.39 26.05 -5.43
C LEU A 283 -5.81 24.63 -5.00
N ALA A 284 -6.76 24.49 -4.06
CA ALA A 284 -7.30 23.19 -3.67
C ALA A 284 -8.00 22.47 -4.85
N SER A 285 -8.78 23.18 -5.67
CA SER A 285 -9.39 22.61 -6.89
C SER A 285 -8.36 22.23 -7.95
N LYS A 286 -7.30 23.03 -8.13
CA LYS A 286 -6.18 22.70 -9.02
C LYS A 286 -5.44 21.44 -8.57
N SER A 287 -5.28 21.23 -7.27
CA SER A 287 -4.69 20.00 -6.71
C SER A 287 -5.55 18.77 -7.02
N VAL A 288 -6.88 18.89 -6.93
CA VAL A 288 -7.82 17.83 -7.38
C VAL A 288 -7.71 17.57 -8.88
N TYR A 289 -7.66 18.61 -9.72
CA TYR A 289 -7.49 18.45 -11.17
C TYR A 289 -6.16 17.77 -11.53
N ALA A 290 -5.04 18.19 -10.92
CA ALA A 290 -3.74 17.58 -11.10
C ALA A 290 -3.73 16.09 -10.72
N SER A 291 -4.39 15.70 -9.63
CA SER A 291 -4.56 14.29 -9.26
C SER A 291 -5.43 13.49 -10.23
N ILE A 292 -6.49 14.09 -10.80
CA ILE A 292 -7.30 13.43 -11.85
C ILE A 292 -6.46 13.21 -13.12
N LEU A 293 -5.68 14.22 -13.53
CA LEU A 293 -4.75 14.11 -14.66
C LEU A 293 -3.72 12.99 -14.44
N ASP A 294 -3.15 12.89 -13.23
CA ASP A 294 -2.19 11.84 -12.90
C ASP A 294 -2.81 10.43 -13.02
N VAL A 295 -3.99 10.22 -12.44
CA VAL A 295 -4.67 8.92 -12.52
C VAL A 295 -5.02 8.55 -13.96
N VAL A 296 -5.48 9.50 -14.78
CA VAL A 296 -5.78 9.29 -16.20
C VAL A 296 -4.54 8.97 -17.05
N GLY A 297 -3.32 9.09 -16.51
CA GLY A 297 -2.06 8.84 -17.20
C GLY A 297 -1.40 10.08 -17.81
N LYS A 298 -1.97 11.27 -17.60
CA LYS A 298 -1.46 12.57 -18.09
C LYS A 298 -0.36 13.12 -17.17
N HIS A 299 0.57 12.26 -16.74
CA HIS A 299 1.54 12.52 -15.68
C HIS A 299 2.41 13.78 -15.89
N LYS A 300 2.80 14.08 -17.14
CA LYS A 300 3.60 15.28 -17.46
C LYS A 300 2.82 16.58 -17.23
N THR A 301 1.53 16.60 -17.56
CA THR A 301 0.66 17.76 -17.32
C THR A 301 0.37 17.92 -15.82
N ALA A 302 0.16 16.81 -15.11
CA ALA A 302 0.03 16.81 -13.65
C ALA A 302 1.30 17.34 -12.96
N GLU A 303 2.50 16.95 -13.40
CA GLU A 303 3.77 17.43 -12.86
C GLU A 303 3.93 18.95 -12.98
N LEU A 304 3.62 19.51 -14.16
CA LEU A 304 3.68 20.96 -14.37
C LEU A 304 2.72 21.69 -13.41
N LEU A 305 1.47 21.22 -13.33
CA LEU A 305 0.46 21.83 -12.46
C LEU A 305 0.83 21.69 -10.97
N PHE A 306 1.41 20.57 -10.53
CA PHE A 306 1.89 20.42 -9.16
C PHE A 306 3.12 21.28 -8.84
N ASN A 307 4.01 21.54 -9.80
CA ASN A 307 5.11 22.49 -9.63
C ASN A 307 4.59 23.93 -9.48
N ASP A 308 3.62 24.34 -10.29
CA ASP A 308 2.98 25.65 -10.19
C ASP A 308 2.22 25.82 -8.86
N LEU A 309 1.48 24.79 -8.45
CA LEU A 309 0.82 24.71 -7.14
C LEU A 309 1.81 24.82 -5.98
N PHE A 310 2.92 24.08 -6.02
CA PHE A 310 3.97 24.18 -5.02
C PHE A 310 4.56 25.60 -4.94
N ASN A 311 4.81 26.25 -6.09
CA ASN A 311 5.32 27.62 -6.11
C ASN A 311 4.30 28.62 -5.54
N ALA A 312 3.03 28.51 -5.90
CA ALA A 312 1.96 29.38 -5.41
C ALA A 312 1.71 29.20 -3.90
N THR A 313 1.54 27.97 -3.42
CA THR A 313 1.34 27.66 -1.98
C THR A 313 2.56 28.06 -1.15
N LYS A 314 3.77 27.83 -1.64
CA LYS A 314 5.01 28.27 -0.98
C LYS A 314 5.13 29.80 -0.87
N GLN A 315 4.62 30.56 -1.85
CA GLN A 315 4.57 32.03 -1.76
C GLN A 315 3.49 32.51 -0.79
N LEU A 316 2.31 31.86 -0.80
CA LEU A 316 1.15 32.26 -0.02
C LEU A 316 1.28 31.91 1.48
N TYR A 317 1.73 30.69 1.78
CA TYR A 317 1.76 30.13 3.13
C TYR A 317 3.17 29.84 3.67
N GLY A 318 4.17 29.86 2.81
CA GLY A 318 5.54 29.47 3.13
C GLY A 318 5.84 27.99 2.90
N LYS A 319 7.14 27.67 2.97
CA LYS A 319 7.74 26.36 2.63
C LYS A 319 7.18 25.17 3.43
N GLU A 320 6.84 25.39 4.70
CA GLU A 320 6.61 24.32 5.68
C GLU A 320 5.13 24.18 6.08
N HIS A 321 4.25 24.95 5.43
CA HIS A 321 2.80 24.85 5.61
C HIS A 321 2.26 23.51 5.07
N PRO A 322 1.29 22.86 5.73
CA PRO A 322 0.73 21.57 5.32
C PRO A 322 0.30 21.51 3.85
N GLU A 323 -0.45 22.49 3.34
CA GLU A 323 -0.85 22.57 1.93
C GLU A 323 0.35 22.57 0.95
N THR A 324 1.45 23.24 1.31
CA THR A 324 2.68 23.27 0.51
C THR A 324 3.41 21.92 0.56
N LEU A 325 3.29 21.20 1.68
CA LEU A 325 3.86 19.85 1.85
C LEU A 325 3.00 18.78 1.15
N ASP A 326 1.67 18.93 1.10
CA ASP A 326 0.77 18.04 0.32
C ASP A 326 1.05 18.19 -1.19
N CYS A 327 1.30 19.42 -1.66
CA CYS A 327 1.78 19.64 -3.03
C CYS A 327 3.07 18.86 -3.34
N LEU A 328 4.01 18.76 -2.38
CA LEU A 328 5.23 17.95 -2.54
C LEU A 328 4.94 16.44 -2.48
N GLU A 329 4.06 15.98 -1.59
CA GLU A 329 3.61 14.57 -1.53
C GLU A 329 2.99 14.12 -2.85
N ARG A 330 2.09 14.93 -3.43
CA ARG A 330 1.44 14.67 -4.72
C ARG A 330 2.39 14.76 -5.90
N LEU A 331 3.24 15.79 -5.95
CA LEU A 331 4.30 15.90 -6.96
C LEU A 331 5.20 14.66 -6.93
N SER A 332 5.59 14.19 -5.74
CA SER A 332 6.36 12.96 -5.60
C SER A 332 5.61 11.72 -6.09
N TRP A 333 4.28 11.65 -5.96
CA TRP A 333 3.50 10.55 -6.52
C TRP A 333 3.52 10.59 -8.05
N THR A 334 3.23 11.73 -8.66
CA THR A 334 3.32 11.90 -10.13
C THR A 334 4.71 11.59 -10.68
N LEU A 335 5.78 11.97 -9.98
CA LEU A 335 7.15 11.60 -10.37
C LEU A 335 7.41 10.09 -10.28
N ALA A 336 6.85 9.41 -9.27
CA ALA A 336 6.93 7.95 -9.18
C ALA A 336 6.13 7.26 -10.29
N SER A 337 4.96 7.80 -10.66
CA SER A 337 4.16 7.36 -11.83
C SER A 337 4.87 7.55 -13.18
N GLN A 338 5.94 8.37 -13.23
CA GLN A 338 6.85 8.49 -14.38
C GLN A 338 8.12 7.63 -14.25
N GLY A 339 8.24 6.80 -13.22
CA GLY A 339 9.44 6.01 -12.93
C GLY A 339 10.62 6.80 -12.36
N ARG A 340 10.46 8.09 -12.02
CA ARG A 340 11.52 8.98 -11.47
C ARG A 340 11.67 8.82 -9.95
N PHE A 341 11.76 7.57 -9.48
CA PHE A 341 11.70 7.24 -8.05
C PHE A 341 12.75 7.93 -7.18
N ALA A 342 13.99 8.06 -7.66
CA ALA A 342 15.06 8.70 -6.91
C ALA A 342 14.82 10.20 -6.64
N GLU A 343 14.07 10.87 -7.51
CA GLU A 343 13.66 12.26 -7.38
C GLU A 343 12.43 12.38 -6.48
N ALA A 344 11.41 11.55 -6.74
CA ALA A 344 10.23 11.38 -5.90
C ALA A 344 10.63 11.18 -4.42
N ARG A 345 11.57 10.27 -4.14
CA ARG A 345 12.02 9.99 -2.77
C ARG A 345 12.67 11.19 -2.09
N ARG A 346 13.46 12.00 -2.81
CA ARG A 346 14.06 13.22 -2.26
C ARG A 346 12.97 14.22 -1.86
N ILE A 347 11.97 14.40 -2.72
CA ILE A 347 10.83 15.29 -2.48
C ILE A 347 9.98 14.79 -1.30
N LYS A 348 9.66 13.50 -1.25
CA LYS A 348 8.87 12.89 -0.16
C LYS A 348 9.60 12.90 1.17
N GLN A 349 10.92 12.69 1.19
CA GLN A 349 11.76 12.91 2.39
C GLN A 349 11.78 14.37 2.84
N GLN A 350 11.75 15.33 1.91
CA GLN A 350 11.63 16.76 2.24
C GLN A 350 10.24 17.09 2.83
N ALA A 351 9.16 16.53 2.25
CA ALA A 351 7.80 16.70 2.74
C ALA A 351 7.65 16.14 4.17
N LEU A 352 8.04 14.88 4.38
CA LEU A 352 8.04 14.22 5.69
C LEU A 352 8.80 15.03 6.75
N LYS A 353 10.01 15.52 6.43
CA LYS A 353 10.79 16.35 7.35
C LYS A 353 10.13 17.71 7.64
N GLY A 354 9.34 18.24 6.71
CA GLY A 354 8.47 19.39 6.93
C GLY A 354 7.40 19.07 7.96
N TYR A 355 6.63 18.00 7.71
CA TYR A 355 5.54 17.54 8.57
C TYR A 355 6.01 17.19 10.00
N GLU A 356 7.14 16.47 10.14
CA GLU A 356 7.75 16.18 11.45
C GLU A 356 8.08 17.45 12.24
N LYS A 357 8.43 18.55 11.55
CA LYS A 357 8.82 19.82 12.17
C LYS A 357 7.61 20.69 12.54
N THR A 358 6.57 20.73 11.71
CA THR A 358 5.42 21.62 11.91
C THR A 358 4.28 20.97 12.67
N LEU A 359 4.01 19.68 12.43
CA LEU A 359 2.89 18.94 13.02
C LEU A 359 3.33 17.96 14.11
N GLY A 360 4.62 17.62 14.13
CA GLY A 360 5.15 16.54 14.95
C GLY A 360 4.94 15.16 14.29
N LYS A 361 5.50 14.12 14.93
CA LYS A 361 5.52 12.77 14.36
C LYS A 361 4.19 12.03 14.45
N ASP A 362 3.37 12.36 15.45
CA ASP A 362 2.09 11.68 15.75
C ASP A 362 0.88 12.41 15.16
N HIS A 363 1.09 13.29 14.17
CA HIS A 363 0.00 13.89 13.41
C HIS A 363 -0.47 12.96 12.28
N PRO A 364 -1.79 12.85 12.00
CA PRO A 364 -2.33 11.98 10.94
C PRO A 364 -1.67 12.17 9.57
N GLU A 365 -1.38 13.41 9.18
CA GLU A 365 -0.71 13.73 7.90
C GLU A 365 0.75 13.26 7.88
N THR A 366 1.50 13.44 8.98
CA THR A 366 2.87 12.93 9.11
C THR A 366 2.89 11.39 9.04
N VAL A 367 1.89 10.74 9.64
CA VAL A 367 1.69 9.28 9.56
C VAL A 367 1.35 8.81 8.15
N ALA A 368 0.52 9.55 7.42
CA ALA A 368 0.26 9.29 6.01
C ALA A 368 1.54 9.46 5.15
N SER A 369 2.37 10.48 5.44
CA SER A 369 3.66 10.69 4.77
C SER A 369 4.66 9.55 5.02
N TYR A 370 4.74 8.99 6.25
CA TYR A 370 5.53 7.77 6.51
C TYR A 370 5.06 6.58 5.65
N SER A 371 3.74 6.33 5.57
CA SER A 371 3.18 5.27 4.72
C SER A 371 3.47 5.51 3.24
N ASN A 372 3.27 6.74 2.75
CA ASN A 372 3.54 7.13 1.36
C ASN A 372 5.01 6.92 0.99
N LEU A 373 5.95 7.25 1.89
CA LEU A 373 7.37 7.01 1.69
C LEU A 373 7.71 5.51 1.75
N GLY A 374 7.03 4.75 2.63
CA GLY A 374 7.10 3.30 2.66
C GLY A 374 6.72 2.64 1.33
N THR A 375 5.60 3.05 0.73
CA THR A 375 5.15 2.53 -0.57
C THR A 375 6.11 2.90 -1.71
N LEU A 376 6.66 4.11 -1.69
CA LEU A 376 7.66 4.54 -2.67
C LEU A 376 8.98 3.75 -2.53
N LEU A 377 9.43 3.47 -1.29
CA LEU A 377 10.59 2.62 -1.05
C LEU A 377 10.35 1.17 -1.47
N PHE A 378 9.11 0.68 -1.35
CA PHE A 378 8.71 -0.62 -1.89
C PHE A 378 8.81 -0.65 -3.43
N GLN A 379 8.35 0.39 -4.12
CA GLN A 379 8.53 0.55 -5.58
C GLN A 379 10.00 0.71 -6.00
N GLU A 380 10.87 1.26 -5.15
CA GLU A 380 12.33 1.25 -5.35
C GLU A 380 13.00 -0.09 -4.97
N GLY A 381 12.25 -1.14 -4.60
CA GLY A 381 12.79 -2.43 -4.17
C GLY A 381 13.49 -2.42 -2.80
N LYS A 382 13.42 -1.32 -2.04
CA LYS A 382 14.07 -1.15 -0.73
C LYS A 382 13.23 -1.71 0.41
N LEU A 383 12.98 -3.01 0.33
CA LEU A 383 12.02 -3.74 1.18
C LEU A 383 12.26 -3.53 2.68
N GLU A 384 13.51 -3.47 3.15
CA GLU A 384 13.82 -3.25 4.58
C GLU A 384 13.43 -1.85 5.07
N ALA A 385 13.79 -0.82 4.32
CA ALA A 385 13.46 0.56 4.68
C ALA A 385 11.94 0.81 4.58
N ALA A 386 11.29 0.21 3.57
CA ALA A 386 9.83 0.19 3.47
C ALA A 386 9.17 -0.51 4.68
N GLU A 387 9.68 -1.68 5.10
CA GLU A 387 9.17 -2.42 6.26
C GLU A 387 9.28 -1.58 7.55
N GLY A 388 10.41 -0.89 7.73
CA GLY A 388 10.64 0.00 8.87
C GLY A 388 9.62 1.14 8.95
N LEU A 389 9.46 1.90 7.86
CA LEU A 389 8.52 3.03 7.82
C LEU A 389 7.06 2.58 7.94
N MET A 390 6.66 1.48 7.30
CA MET A 390 5.30 0.93 7.41
C MET A 390 4.99 0.47 8.84
N ARG A 391 5.96 -0.13 9.55
CA ARG A 391 5.80 -0.47 10.98
C ARG A 391 5.68 0.77 11.86
N GLU A 392 6.48 1.81 11.62
CA GLU A 392 6.39 3.07 12.36
C GLU A 392 5.04 3.77 12.12
N ALA A 393 4.61 3.88 10.87
CA ALA A 393 3.30 4.44 10.51
C ALA A 393 2.15 3.67 11.16
N PHE A 394 2.18 2.32 11.15
CA PHE A 394 1.18 1.48 11.82
C PHE A 394 1.09 1.76 13.32
N ILE A 395 2.23 1.78 14.03
CA ILE A 395 2.25 2.02 15.49
C ILE A 395 1.65 3.40 15.81
N ARG A 396 2.01 4.43 15.04
CA ARG A 396 1.48 5.79 15.25
C ARG A 396 -0.01 5.87 14.91
N LEU A 397 -0.44 5.32 13.77
CA LEU A 397 -1.85 5.31 13.36
C LEU A 397 -2.74 4.62 14.39
N LYS A 398 -2.30 3.48 14.94
CA LYS A 398 -2.98 2.76 16.02
C LYS A 398 -3.15 3.60 17.29
N ASN A 399 -2.17 4.45 17.63
CA ASN A 399 -2.23 5.33 18.79
C ASN A 399 -3.14 6.56 18.57
N ILE A 400 -3.32 7.00 17.31
CA ILE A 400 -4.10 8.19 16.94
C ILE A 400 -5.58 7.85 16.75
N SER A 401 -5.86 6.86 15.90
CA SER A 401 -7.21 6.52 15.44
C SER A 401 -7.83 5.33 16.18
N GLY A 402 -7.07 4.69 17.07
CA GLY A 402 -7.48 3.46 17.73
C GLY A 402 -7.29 2.20 16.87
N GLU A 403 -7.54 1.06 17.48
CA GLU A 403 -7.24 -0.27 16.93
C GLU A 403 -8.20 -0.77 15.86
N ASP A 404 -9.40 -0.18 15.78
CA ASP A 404 -10.51 -0.66 14.94
C ASP A 404 -10.82 0.29 13.77
N HIS A 405 -10.05 1.38 13.63
CA HIS A 405 -10.15 2.27 12.49
C HIS A 405 -9.76 1.55 11.18
N PRO A 406 -10.50 1.71 10.06
CA PRO A 406 -10.24 0.99 8.80
C PRO A 406 -8.77 1.02 8.33
N LYS A 407 -8.16 2.21 8.29
CA LYS A 407 -6.73 2.36 7.94
C LYS A 407 -5.77 1.63 8.90
N ALA A 408 -6.12 1.51 10.19
CA ALA A 408 -5.30 0.80 11.18
C ALA A 408 -5.41 -0.73 11.03
N ILE A 409 -6.55 -1.22 10.51
CA ILE A 409 -6.76 -2.63 10.13
C ILE A 409 -6.03 -2.96 8.81
N GLN A 410 -5.97 -2.02 7.87
CA GLN A 410 -5.25 -2.16 6.59
C GLN A 410 -3.70 -2.12 6.75
N ALA A 411 -3.17 -1.25 7.61
CA ALA A 411 -1.73 -1.01 7.73
C ALA A 411 -0.87 -2.28 7.98
N PRO A 412 -1.29 -3.27 8.82
CA PRO A 412 -0.61 -4.54 8.95
C PRO A 412 -0.37 -5.29 7.64
N CYS A 413 -1.29 -5.23 6.67
CA CYS A 413 -1.16 -5.96 5.40
C CYS A 413 0.07 -5.53 4.60
N TRP A 414 0.43 -4.25 4.62
CA TRP A 414 1.68 -3.76 4.00
C TRP A 414 2.91 -4.34 4.69
N THR A 415 2.94 -4.35 6.02
CA THR A 415 4.04 -4.98 6.76
C THR A 415 4.12 -6.49 6.55
N ILE A 416 2.98 -7.19 6.39
CA ILE A 416 2.91 -8.61 6.05
C ILE A 416 3.52 -8.84 4.66
N ARG A 417 3.08 -8.10 3.64
CA ARG A 417 3.57 -8.23 2.26
C ARG A 417 5.07 -8.03 2.17
N LEU A 418 5.60 -7.01 2.85
CA LEU A 418 7.03 -6.73 2.92
C LEU A 418 7.81 -7.81 3.69
N GLN A 419 7.25 -8.37 4.76
CA GLN A 419 7.86 -9.50 5.48
C GLN A 419 7.92 -10.76 4.62
N GLN A 420 6.85 -11.10 3.88
CA GLN A 420 6.81 -12.25 2.98
C GLN A 420 7.88 -12.17 1.88
N LEU A 421 7.99 -11.02 1.21
CA LEU A 421 9.01 -10.79 0.17
C LEU A 421 10.45 -10.89 0.71
N ARG A 422 10.65 -10.65 2.01
CA ARG A 422 11.92 -10.86 2.72
C ARG A 422 12.07 -12.26 3.34
N GLY A 423 11.22 -13.21 2.96
CA GLY A 423 11.23 -14.58 3.48
C GLY A 423 10.85 -14.73 4.97
N LYS A 424 10.32 -13.69 5.61
CA LYS A 424 9.99 -13.64 7.05
C LYS A 424 8.55 -14.08 7.30
N PHE A 425 8.29 -15.38 7.28
CA PHE A 425 6.92 -15.92 7.41
C PHE A 425 6.40 -16.06 8.86
N LYS A 426 7.24 -15.88 9.89
CA LYS A 426 6.87 -16.10 11.30
C LYS A 426 5.93 -15.00 11.82
N GLY A 427 4.73 -15.38 12.30
CA GLY A 427 3.71 -14.46 12.83
C GLY A 427 2.84 -13.78 11.76
N VAL A 428 3.11 -14.03 10.47
CA VAL A 428 2.31 -13.49 9.35
C VAL A 428 0.86 -14.01 9.42
N TYR A 429 0.67 -15.31 9.63
CA TYR A 429 -0.66 -15.93 9.66
C TYR A 429 -1.51 -15.45 10.86
N ASP A 430 -0.93 -15.29 12.04
CA ASP A 430 -1.63 -14.77 13.23
C ASP A 430 -2.12 -13.33 12.99
N THR A 431 -1.26 -12.52 12.36
CA THR A 431 -1.58 -11.12 12.01
C THR A 431 -2.65 -11.06 10.92
N LEU A 432 -2.55 -11.88 9.87
CA LEU A 432 -3.52 -11.94 8.78
C LEU A 432 -4.90 -12.45 9.26
N SER A 433 -4.91 -13.45 10.13
CA SER A 433 -6.12 -13.94 10.79
C SER A 433 -6.78 -12.87 11.66
N THR A 434 -5.98 -12.09 12.40
CA THR A 434 -6.46 -10.94 13.18
C THR A 434 -7.08 -9.86 12.28
N VAL A 435 -6.44 -9.55 11.15
CA VAL A 435 -7.01 -8.61 10.15
C VAL A 435 -8.34 -9.12 9.60
N MET A 436 -8.41 -10.37 9.15
CA MET A 436 -9.66 -10.95 8.64
C MET A 436 -10.77 -10.99 9.71
N ALA A 437 -10.43 -11.28 10.96
CA ALA A 437 -11.38 -11.25 12.08
C ALA A 437 -11.93 -9.84 12.32
N LYS A 438 -11.09 -8.78 12.23
CA LYS A 438 -11.55 -7.38 12.34
C LYS A 438 -12.35 -6.92 11.13
N ILE A 439 -12.01 -7.32 9.92
CA ILE A 439 -12.83 -7.03 8.71
C ILE A 439 -14.23 -7.64 8.87
N ALA A 440 -14.33 -8.86 9.42
CA ALA A 440 -15.60 -9.52 9.66
C ALA A 440 -16.50 -8.84 10.71
N THR A 441 -16.00 -7.85 11.48
CA THR A 441 -16.83 -7.04 12.39
C THR A 441 -17.36 -5.75 11.77
N TRP A 442 -17.06 -5.45 10.50
CA TRP A 442 -17.54 -4.21 9.86
C TRP A 442 -19.03 -4.33 9.52
N GLU A 443 -19.81 -3.35 9.96
CA GLU A 443 -21.29 -3.38 9.90
C GLU A 443 -21.86 -3.36 8.47
N ALA A 444 -21.12 -2.81 7.51
CA ALA A 444 -21.54 -2.67 6.12
C ALA A 444 -20.35 -2.80 5.14
N PRO A 445 -20.51 -3.50 4.00
CA PRO A 445 -19.49 -3.53 2.95
C PRO A 445 -19.26 -2.14 2.33
N ASN A 446 -18.01 -1.70 2.28
CA ASN A 446 -17.59 -0.42 1.72
C ASN A 446 -16.30 -0.56 0.88
N LEU A 447 -15.84 0.53 0.27
CA LEU A 447 -14.65 0.54 -0.59
C LEU A 447 -13.39 0.07 0.15
N ASP A 448 -13.17 0.56 1.37
CA ASP A 448 -12.05 0.16 2.23
C ASP A 448 -12.04 -1.35 2.49
N MET A 449 -13.22 -1.98 2.64
CA MET A 449 -13.35 -3.41 2.92
C MET A 449 -12.87 -4.22 1.72
N PHE A 450 -13.39 -3.91 0.53
CA PHE A 450 -13.04 -4.59 -0.71
C PHE A 450 -11.56 -4.41 -1.08
N ILE A 451 -10.98 -3.22 -0.87
CA ILE A 451 -9.54 -3.00 -1.03
C ILE A 451 -8.74 -3.89 -0.07
N THR A 452 -9.16 -3.98 1.20
CA THR A 452 -8.46 -4.80 2.20
C THR A 452 -8.56 -6.30 1.88
N GLU A 453 -9.75 -6.79 1.54
CA GLU A 453 -9.96 -8.20 1.15
C GLU A 453 -9.20 -8.55 -0.14
N SER A 454 -9.21 -7.68 -1.17
CA SER A 454 -8.40 -7.90 -2.39
C SER A 454 -6.90 -7.86 -2.14
N PHE A 455 -6.44 -7.09 -1.14
CA PHE A 455 -5.04 -7.10 -0.72
C PHE A 455 -4.69 -8.37 0.06
N VAL A 456 -5.56 -8.84 0.95
CA VAL A 456 -5.42 -10.17 1.61
C VAL A 456 -5.41 -11.29 0.56
N ALA A 457 -6.28 -11.26 -0.44
CA ALA A 457 -6.26 -12.22 -1.54
C ALA A 457 -4.95 -12.21 -2.33
N SER A 458 -4.32 -11.04 -2.53
CA SER A 458 -2.99 -10.95 -3.16
C SER A 458 -1.87 -11.53 -2.29
N ILE A 459 -2.01 -11.41 -0.97
CA ILE A 459 -1.10 -11.97 0.04
C ILE A 459 -1.23 -13.51 0.07
N LEU A 460 -2.45 -14.05 -0.11
CA LEU A 460 -2.73 -15.49 -0.24
C LEU A 460 -2.22 -16.06 -1.57
N HIS A 461 -2.47 -15.36 -2.69
CA HIS A 461 -1.98 -15.76 -4.01
C HIS A 461 -0.46 -15.94 -4.00
N ALA A 462 0.27 -15.00 -3.40
CA ALA A 462 1.73 -15.08 -3.28
C ALA A 462 2.27 -16.18 -2.32
N GLN A 463 1.43 -17.02 -1.70
CA GLN A 463 1.81 -17.80 -0.50
C GLN A 463 2.00 -19.34 -0.59
N ASN A 464 1.73 -20.13 -1.64
CA ASN A 464 0.96 -19.96 -2.87
C ASN A 464 -0.40 -20.65 -2.64
N GLN A 465 -1.44 -19.88 -2.28
CA GLN A 465 -2.75 -20.39 -1.82
C GLN A 465 -3.86 -19.97 -2.78
N ASN A 466 -3.70 -20.34 -4.06
CA ASN A 466 -4.51 -19.84 -5.17
C ASN A 466 -6.01 -20.15 -5.00
N ASP A 467 -6.39 -21.32 -4.47
CA ASP A 467 -7.80 -21.67 -4.24
C ASP A 467 -8.48 -20.74 -3.21
N ALA A 468 -7.74 -20.31 -2.19
CA ALA A 468 -8.25 -19.37 -1.18
C ALA A 468 -8.29 -17.93 -1.71
N ALA A 469 -7.28 -17.54 -2.50
CA ALA A 469 -7.25 -16.26 -3.20
C ALA A 469 -8.39 -16.15 -4.23
N GLU A 470 -8.65 -17.20 -4.99
CA GLU A 470 -9.74 -17.31 -5.96
C GLU A 470 -11.10 -17.10 -5.30
N GLN A 471 -11.39 -17.86 -4.24
CA GLN A 471 -12.65 -17.73 -3.49
C GLN A 471 -12.83 -16.32 -2.90
N MET A 472 -11.76 -15.74 -2.36
CA MET A 472 -11.80 -14.38 -1.81
C MET A 472 -12.04 -13.33 -2.89
N TYR A 473 -11.31 -13.38 -4.02
CA TYR A 473 -11.54 -12.46 -5.13
C TYR A 473 -12.94 -12.62 -5.75
N GLN A 474 -13.43 -13.84 -5.94
CA GLN A 474 -14.79 -14.09 -6.42
C GLN A 474 -15.84 -13.45 -5.49
N ARG A 475 -15.66 -13.56 -4.17
CA ARG A 475 -16.52 -12.90 -3.18
C ARG A 475 -16.43 -11.36 -3.26
N VAL A 476 -15.22 -10.80 -3.26
CA VAL A 476 -15.00 -9.35 -3.36
C VAL A 476 -15.65 -8.78 -4.64
N ILE A 477 -15.50 -9.47 -5.77
CA ILE A 477 -16.14 -9.08 -7.02
C ILE A 477 -17.66 -9.19 -6.90
N ALA A 478 -18.20 -10.30 -6.40
CA ALA A 478 -19.65 -10.53 -6.32
C ALA A 478 -20.36 -9.55 -5.37
N ASP A 479 -19.78 -9.25 -4.20
CA ASP A 479 -20.33 -8.30 -3.25
C ASP A 479 -20.04 -6.85 -3.67
N GLY A 480 -18.83 -6.57 -4.16
CA GLY A 480 -18.45 -5.26 -4.67
C GLY A 480 -19.26 -4.80 -5.89
N ILE A 481 -19.67 -5.70 -6.79
CA ILE A 481 -20.61 -5.38 -7.89
C ILE A 481 -21.95 -4.84 -7.36
N LYS A 482 -22.44 -5.34 -6.21
CA LYS A 482 -23.72 -4.91 -5.62
C LYS A 482 -23.67 -3.53 -5.00
N VAL A 483 -22.49 -3.11 -4.53
CA VAL A 483 -22.30 -1.89 -3.73
C VAL A 483 -21.65 -0.78 -4.55
N LEU A 484 -20.54 -1.06 -5.24
CA LEU A 484 -19.78 -0.12 -6.06
C LEU A 484 -20.22 -0.09 -7.54
N GLY A 485 -20.89 -1.15 -7.99
CA GLY A 485 -21.24 -1.36 -9.41
C GLY A 485 -20.15 -2.04 -10.24
N LYS A 486 -20.56 -2.68 -11.35
CA LYS A 486 -19.70 -3.57 -12.16
C LYS A 486 -18.45 -2.90 -12.74
N LEU A 487 -18.53 -1.60 -13.05
CA LEU A 487 -17.49 -0.85 -13.75
C LEU A 487 -16.55 -0.06 -12.82
N HIS A 488 -16.69 -0.23 -11.49
CA HIS A 488 -15.85 0.48 -10.53
C HIS A 488 -14.37 0.01 -10.64
N PRO A 489 -13.38 0.93 -10.63
CA PRO A 489 -11.96 0.60 -10.85
C PRO A 489 -11.42 -0.55 -9.99
N GLU A 490 -11.70 -0.55 -8.68
CA GLU A 490 -11.27 -1.63 -7.78
C GLU A 490 -11.87 -3.01 -8.10
N ILE A 491 -13.07 -3.06 -8.70
CA ILE A 491 -13.66 -4.33 -9.16
C ILE A 491 -12.93 -4.82 -10.40
N LEU A 492 -12.55 -3.93 -11.31
CA LEU A 492 -11.73 -4.27 -12.48
C LEU A 492 -10.31 -4.70 -12.07
N THR A 493 -9.74 -4.10 -11.03
CA THR A 493 -8.47 -4.55 -10.42
C THR A 493 -8.61 -5.93 -9.77
N SER A 494 -9.68 -6.16 -9.02
CA SER A 494 -9.96 -7.48 -8.40
C SER A 494 -10.16 -8.58 -9.46
N LYS A 495 -10.84 -8.28 -10.57
CA LYS A 495 -10.97 -9.21 -11.72
C LYS A 495 -9.64 -9.50 -12.40
N ASN A 496 -8.80 -8.49 -12.62
CA ASN A 496 -7.47 -8.66 -13.20
C ASN A 496 -6.62 -9.61 -12.35
N ASN A 497 -6.66 -9.43 -11.02
CA ASN A 497 -5.90 -10.27 -10.09
C ASN A 497 -6.52 -11.68 -9.95
N LEU A 498 -7.84 -11.82 -10.06
CA LEU A 498 -8.47 -13.15 -10.16
C LEU A 498 -8.02 -13.89 -11.43
N ALA A 499 -7.89 -13.21 -12.57
CA ALA A 499 -7.40 -13.83 -13.80
C ALA A 499 -5.94 -14.30 -13.66
N ASP A 500 -5.11 -13.57 -12.92
CA ASP A 500 -3.74 -13.96 -12.54
C ASP A 500 -3.73 -15.23 -11.65
N VAL A 501 -4.59 -15.28 -10.64
CA VAL A 501 -4.79 -16.47 -9.79
C VAL A 501 -5.24 -17.69 -10.61
N LEU A 502 -6.16 -17.51 -11.57
CA LEU A 502 -6.61 -18.57 -12.47
C LEU A 502 -5.48 -19.05 -13.41
N GLN A 503 -4.61 -18.15 -13.89
CA GLN A 503 -3.41 -18.50 -14.65
C GLN A 503 -2.45 -19.36 -13.81
N ALA A 504 -2.22 -18.98 -12.55
CA ALA A 504 -1.41 -19.74 -11.59
C ALA A 504 -2.04 -21.05 -11.08
N GLN A 505 -3.25 -21.40 -11.56
CA GLN A 505 -3.92 -22.69 -11.39
C GLN A 505 -4.01 -23.50 -12.69
N ASP A 506 -3.27 -23.11 -13.75
CA ASP A 506 -3.34 -23.67 -15.11
C ASP A 506 -4.73 -23.54 -15.79
N LYS A 507 -5.66 -22.73 -15.25
CA LYS A 507 -7.00 -22.48 -15.81
C LYS A 507 -6.96 -21.42 -16.94
N TYR A 508 -6.02 -21.58 -17.87
CA TYR A 508 -5.67 -20.56 -18.88
C TYR A 508 -6.86 -20.02 -19.71
N LYS A 509 -7.85 -20.87 -20.01
CA LYS A 509 -9.04 -20.45 -20.79
C LYS A 509 -9.98 -19.53 -20.00
N GLU A 510 -10.16 -19.80 -18.71
CA GLU A 510 -10.99 -18.99 -17.81
C GLU A 510 -10.28 -17.66 -17.52
N SER A 511 -8.97 -17.71 -17.30
CA SER A 511 -8.10 -16.55 -17.19
C SER A 511 -8.15 -15.65 -18.44
N GLU A 512 -7.99 -16.22 -19.65
CA GLU A 512 -8.08 -15.48 -20.92
C GLU A 512 -9.44 -14.78 -21.08
N GLN A 513 -10.54 -15.50 -20.80
CA GLN A 513 -11.88 -14.91 -20.88
C GLN A 513 -12.00 -13.72 -19.91
N LEU A 514 -11.60 -13.89 -18.65
CA LEU A 514 -11.71 -12.85 -17.64
C LEU A 514 -10.81 -11.65 -17.95
N TYR A 515 -9.60 -11.86 -18.49
CA TYR A 515 -8.75 -10.78 -18.97
C TYR A 515 -9.34 -10.02 -20.16
N ARG A 516 -9.92 -10.72 -21.16
CA ARG A 516 -10.58 -10.05 -22.30
C ARG A 516 -11.80 -9.23 -21.86
N GLU A 517 -12.63 -9.77 -20.95
CA GLU A 517 -13.76 -9.04 -20.38
C GLU A 517 -13.30 -7.81 -19.59
N THR A 518 -12.29 -7.97 -18.73
CA THR A 518 -11.75 -6.88 -17.89
C THR A 518 -11.06 -5.80 -18.72
N LEU A 519 -10.35 -6.18 -19.78
CA LEU A 519 -9.72 -5.25 -20.72
C LEU A 519 -10.77 -4.38 -21.43
N ALA A 520 -11.83 -4.98 -21.97
CA ALA A 520 -12.91 -4.25 -22.62
C ALA A 520 -13.66 -3.30 -21.66
N GLU A 521 -13.83 -3.70 -20.40
CA GLU A 521 -14.40 -2.83 -19.36
C GLU A 521 -13.45 -1.68 -18.98
N ARG A 522 -12.15 -1.94 -18.84
CA ARG A 522 -11.12 -0.91 -18.59
C ARG A 522 -10.98 0.07 -19.77
N GLU A 523 -10.97 -0.40 -21.02
CA GLU A 523 -10.96 0.49 -22.20
C GLU A 523 -12.15 1.45 -22.22
N LYS A 524 -13.34 1.00 -21.78
CA LYS A 524 -14.55 1.82 -21.72
C LYS A 524 -14.52 2.87 -20.61
N VAL A 525 -13.94 2.56 -19.45
CA VAL A 525 -13.97 3.41 -18.24
C VAL A 525 -12.73 4.32 -18.16
N LEU A 526 -11.57 3.80 -18.55
CA LEU A 526 -10.26 4.41 -18.38
C LEU A 526 -9.64 4.90 -19.71
N GLY A 527 -10.04 4.32 -20.84
CA GLY A 527 -9.44 4.55 -22.15
C GLY A 527 -8.31 3.58 -22.52
N LYS A 528 -7.84 3.68 -23.77
CA LYS A 528 -6.85 2.75 -24.38
C LYS A 528 -5.43 2.89 -23.84
N GLU A 529 -5.07 4.06 -23.34
CA GLU A 529 -3.70 4.45 -22.97
C GLU A 529 -3.47 4.45 -21.46
N HIS A 530 -4.53 4.31 -20.66
CA HIS A 530 -4.43 4.33 -19.21
C HIS A 530 -3.55 3.17 -18.69
N PRO A 531 -2.63 3.40 -17.72
CA PRO A 531 -1.66 2.40 -17.27
C PRO A 531 -2.29 1.04 -16.91
N HIS A 532 -3.35 1.01 -16.11
CA HIS A 532 -4.09 -0.23 -15.79
C HIS A 532 -4.71 -0.96 -16.99
N THR A 533 -5.14 -0.26 -18.05
CA THR A 533 -5.61 -0.90 -19.30
C THR A 533 -4.45 -1.60 -19.99
N LEU A 534 -3.29 -0.94 -20.08
CA LEU A 534 -2.06 -1.50 -20.65
C LEU A 534 -1.54 -2.68 -19.82
N THR A 535 -1.71 -2.67 -18.49
CA THR A 535 -1.42 -3.84 -17.63
C THR A 535 -2.32 -5.03 -17.96
N SER A 536 -3.65 -4.86 -18.05
CA SER A 536 -4.53 -5.97 -18.46
C SER A 536 -4.19 -6.51 -19.85
N LYS A 537 -3.72 -5.64 -20.76
CA LYS A 537 -3.30 -6.03 -22.11
C LYS A 537 -2.00 -6.85 -22.11
N ASN A 538 -1.04 -6.52 -21.24
CA ASN A 538 0.16 -7.32 -21.00
C ASN A 538 -0.23 -8.70 -20.45
N ASN A 539 -0.98 -8.74 -19.35
CA ASN A 539 -1.38 -9.98 -18.69
C ASN A 539 -2.18 -10.92 -19.61
N LEU A 540 -3.02 -10.36 -20.49
CA LEU A 540 -3.69 -11.14 -21.54
C LEU A 540 -2.68 -11.78 -22.51
N ALA A 541 -1.61 -11.08 -22.87
CA ALA A 541 -0.55 -11.63 -23.70
C ALA A 541 0.24 -12.74 -22.97
N ASP A 542 0.55 -12.56 -21.68
CA ASP A 542 1.21 -13.57 -20.84
C ASP A 542 0.37 -14.88 -20.78
N VAL A 543 -0.96 -14.79 -20.70
CA VAL A 543 -1.87 -15.96 -20.74
C VAL A 543 -1.97 -16.61 -22.13
N LEU A 544 -1.91 -15.81 -23.21
CA LEU A 544 -1.93 -16.33 -24.58
C LEU A 544 -0.62 -17.05 -24.92
N GLU A 545 0.51 -16.56 -24.41
CA GLU A 545 1.81 -17.23 -24.48
C GLU A 545 1.77 -18.59 -23.76
N ALA A 546 1.24 -18.65 -22.54
CA ALA A 546 1.08 -19.89 -21.79
C ALA A 546 0.14 -20.92 -22.47
N GLN A 547 -0.71 -20.48 -23.41
CA GLN A 547 -1.52 -21.34 -24.29
C GLN A 547 -0.85 -21.68 -25.63
N GLU A 548 0.43 -21.38 -25.80
CA GLU A 548 1.19 -21.58 -27.05
C GLU A 548 0.64 -20.74 -28.24
N LYS A 549 -0.22 -19.73 -27.99
CA LYS A 549 -0.81 -18.82 -28.99
C LYS A 549 0.15 -17.67 -29.36
N HIS A 550 1.41 -18.01 -29.63
CA HIS A 550 2.52 -17.06 -29.70
C HIS A 550 2.30 -15.87 -30.65
N ASN A 551 1.61 -16.05 -31.79
CA ASN A 551 1.34 -14.96 -32.74
C ASN A 551 0.38 -13.89 -32.19
N GLU A 552 -0.60 -14.27 -31.36
CA GLU A 552 -1.54 -13.31 -30.75
C GLU A 552 -0.86 -12.59 -29.57
N ALA A 553 -0.10 -13.33 -28.75
CA ALA A 553 0.72 -12.77 -27.68
C ALA A 553 1.74 -11.75 -28.22
N GLU A 554 2.49 -12.09 -29.28
CA GLU A 554 3.49 -11.18 -29.88
C GLU A 554 2.85 -9.86 -30.34
N LYS A 555 1.68 -9.95 -30.98
CA LYS A 555 0.92 -8.76 -31.40
C LYS A 555 0.54 -7.89 -30.20
N LEU A 556 -0.04 -8.48 -29.15
CA LEU A 556 -0.44 -7.72 -27.97
C LEU A 556 0.75 -7.11 -27.22
N TYR A 557 1.85 -7.83 -27.05
CA TYR A 557 3.07 -7.28 -26.43
C TYR A 557 3.65 -6.13 -27.26
N ARG A 558 3.76 -6.26 -28.59
CA ARG A 558 4.29 -5.18 -29.46
C ARG A 558 3.42 -3.93 -29.41
N GLU A 559 2.10 -4.08 -29.45
CA GLU A 559 1.17 -2.95 -29.29
C GLU A 559 1.27 -2.32 -27.90
N THR A 560 1.29 -3.14 -26.84
CA THR A 560 1.38 -2.66 -25.44
C THR A 560 2.70 -1.95 -25.18
N LEU A 561 3.81 -2.46 -25.72
CA LEU A 561 5.13 -1.86 -25.62
C LEU A 561 5.15 -0.49 -26.30
N ALA A 562 4.63 -0.38 -27.54
CA ALA A 562 4.54 0.90 -28.24
C ALA A 562 3.70 1.93 -27.46
N GLN A 563 2.54 1.52 -26.94
CA GLN A 563 1.67 2.39 -26.13
C GLN A 563 2.33 2.81 -24.80
N ARG A 564 3.02 1.89 -24.11
CA ARG A 564 3.77 2.21 -22.88
C ARG A 564 4.99 3.11 -23.16
N GLU A 565 5.70 2.91 -24.27
CA GLU A 565 6.80 3.79 -24.70
C GLU A 565 6.33 5.22 -25.00
N GLU A 566 5.10 5.41 -25.50
CA GLU A 566 4.49 6.72 -25.79
C GLU A 566 3.99 7.42 -24.51
N VAL A 567 3.21 6.72 -23.68
CA VAL A 567 2.53 7.27 -22.50
C VAL A 567 3.49 7.42 -21.31
N LEU A 568 4.14 6.31 -20.92
CA LEU A 568 4.98 6.22 -19.72
C LEU A 568 6.46 6.53 -20.03
N GLY A 569 6.87 6.30 -21.27
CA GLY A 569 8.25 6.45 -21.73
C GLY A 569 9.04 5.14 -21.76
N LYS A 570 10.13 5.16 -22.52
CA LYS A 570 10.96 3.98 -22.83
C LYS A 570 11.74 3.40 -21.64
N GLU A 571 11.88 4.17 -20.55
CA GLU A 571 12.62 3.77 -19.34
C GLU A 571 11.70 3.41 -18.15
N HIS A 572 10.38 3.53 -18.29
CA HIS A 572 9.45 3.24 -17.19
C HIS A 572 9.42 1.73 -16.84
N PRO A 573 9.35 1.33 -15.56
CA PRO A 573 9.37 -0.09 -15.15
C PRO A 573 8.37 -0.97 -15.91
N ASP A 574 7.11 -0.56 -16.01
CA ASP A 574 6.07 -1.28 -16.77
C ASP A 574 6.43 -1.49 -18.26
N THR A 575 7.07 -0.50 -18.89
CA THR A 575 7.56 -0.59 -20.28
C THR A 575 8.68 -1.64 -20.37
N LEU A 576 9.58 -1.64 -19.39
CA LEU A 576 10.67 -2.62 -19.29
C LEU A 576 10.15 -4.02 -18.96
N THR A 577 9.04 -4.13 -18.22
CA THR A 577 8.33 -5.39 -17.97
C THR A 577 7.73 -5.96 -19.25
N THR A 578 7.01 -5.17 -20.06
CA THR A 578 6.53 -5.63 -21.38
C THR A 578 7.68 -6.00 -22.31
N LYS A 579 8.81 -5.26 -22.28
CA LYS A 579 10.00 -5.61 -23.05
C LYS A 579 10.58 -6.97 -22.63
N ASN A 580 10.59 -7.26 -21.33
CA ASN A 580 11.06 -8.54 -20.79
C ASN A 580 10.09 -9.69 -21.13
N SER A 581 8.77 -9.53 -20.99
CA SER A 581 7.79 -10.55 -21.42
C SER A 581 7.91 -10.86 -22.92
N LEU A 582 8.08 -9.83 -23.77
CA LEU A 582 8.31 -10.03 -25.21
C LEU A 582 9.61 -10.79 -25.52
N ALA A 583 10.65 -10.61 -24.68
CA ALA A 583 11.90 -11.34 -24.79
C ALA A 583 11.73 -12.83 -24.41
N CYS A 584 11.01 -13.12 -23.33
CA CYS A 584 10.61 -14.49 -22.95
C CYS A 584 9.82 -15.18 -24.07
N LEU A 585 8.88 -14.47 -24.70
CA LEU A 585 8.13 -15.00 -25.85
C LEU A 585 9.05 -15.34 -27.03
N PHE A 586 10.06 -14.53 -27.32
CA PHE A 586 11.05 -14.86 -28.35
C PHE A 586 11.92 -16.06 -27.97
N GLN A 587 12.29 -16.21 -26.70
CA GLN A 587 12.97 -17.40 -26.20
C GLN A 587 12.10 -18.66 -26.40
N ALA A 588 10.80 -18.60 -26.07
CA ALA A 588 9.84 -19.69 -26.31
C ALA A 588 9.67 -20.02 -27.81
N GLN A 589 9.79 -19.02 -28.69
CA GLN A 589 9.81 -19.20 -30.15
C GLN A 589 11.19 -19.67 -30.69
N ASN A 590 12.20 -19.90 -29.85
CA ASN A 590 13.60 -20.21 -30.22
C ASN A 590 14.30 -19.09 -31.02
N LYS A 591 13.85 -17.84 -30.90
CA LYS A 591 14.47 -16.65 -31.49
C LYS A 591 15.47 -16.01 -30.51
N HIS A 592 16.48 -16.80 -30.11
CA HIS A 592 17.39 -16.45 -29.01
C HIS A 592 18.09 -15.08 -29.19
N ASP A 593 18.52 -14.73 -30.41
CA ASP A 593 19.19 -13.44 -30.68
C ASP A 593 18.26 -12.23 -30.50
N GLU A 594 16.96 -12.37 -30.79
CA GLU A 594 15.97 -11.31 -30.55
C GLU A 594 15.65 -11.19 -29.05
N ALA A 595 15.56 -12.33 -28.35
CA ALA A 595 15.37 -12.39 -26.90
C ALA A 595 16.55 -11.76 -26.14
N GLU A 596 17.79 -12.18 -26.46
CA GLU A 596 19.02 -11.68 -25.83
C GLU A 596 19.12 -10.16 -25.95
N LYS A 597 18.86 -9.61 -27.15
CA LYS A 597 18.85 -8.17 -27.39
C LYS A 597 17.85 -7.45 -26.48
N LEU A 598 16.61 -7.92 -26.40
CA LEU A 598 15.58 -7.30 -25.57
C LEU A 598 15.87 -7.43 -24.07
N HIS A 599 16.36 -8.59 -23.61
CA HIS A 599 16.77 -8.77 -22.22
C HIS A 599 17.95 -7.87 -21.85
N ARG A 600 18.97 -7.73 -22.69
CA ARG A 600 20.09 -6.79 -22.46
C ARG A 600 19.61 -5.34 -22.42
N GLU A 601 18.75 -4.92 -23.35
CA GLU A 601 18.15 -3.58 -23.33
C GLU A 601 17.34 -3.33 -22.05
N ALA A 602 16.47 -4.27 -21.65
CA ALA A 602 15.67 -4.16 -20.44
C ALA A 602 16.53 -4.11 -19.17
N LEU A 603 17.56 -4.98 -19.10
CA LEU A 603 18.49 -5.06 -17.98
C LEU A 603 19.26 -3.75 -17.76
N VAL A 604 19.83 -3.17 -18.82
CA VAL A 604 20.59 -1.91 -18.72
C VAL A 604 19.70 -0.77 -18.22
N GLN A 605 18.46 -0.68 -18.70
CA GLN A 605 17.53 0.36 -18.24
C GLN A 605 17.02 0.11 -16.80
N ARG A 606 16.72 -1.15 -16.43
CA ARG A 606 16.37 -1.50 -15.04
C ARG A 606 17.51 -1.19 -14.06
N GLN A 607 18.76 -1.51 -14.42
CA GLN A 607 19.95 -1.12 -13.64
C GLN A 607 20.08 0.40 -13.46
N LYS A 608 19.76 1.19 -14.50
CA LYS A 608 19.80 2.66 -14.46
C LYS A 608 18.69 3.27 -13.59
N VAL A 609 17.47 2.76 -13.69
CA VAL A 609 16.26 3.36 -13.07
C VAL A 609 15.99 2.83 -11.66
N LEU A 610 16.09 1.50 -11.48
CA LEU A 610 15.75 0.79 -10.24
C LEU A 610 17.00 0.38 -9.43
N GLY A 611 18.16 0.26 -10.10
CA GLY A 611 19.41 -0.19 -9.51
C GLY A 611 19.70 -1.68 -9.75
N GLU A 612 20.94 -2.10 -9.48
CA GLU A 612 21.40 -3.48 -9.72
C GLU A 612 20.67 -4.52 -8.86
N GLU A 613 20.24 -4.12 -7.66
CA GLU A 613 19.67 -4.98 -6.64
C GLU A 613 18.13 -5.08 -6.70
N HIS A 614 17.45 -4.31 -7.56
CA HIS A 614 15.99 -4.38 -7.63
C HIS A 614 15.50 -5.78 -8.04
N PRO A 615 14.43 -6.35 -7.43
CA PRO A 615 13.90 -7.67 -7.80
C PRO A 615 13.74 -7.88 -9.31
N ASP A 616 13.15 -6.92 -10.03
CA ASP A 616 12.98 -6.97 -11.48
C ASP A 616 14.30 -6.95 -12.27
N THR A 617 15.33 -6.25 -11.76
CA THR A 617 16.69 -6.28 -12.34
C THR A 617 17.32 -7.65 -12.17
N LEU A 618 17.14 -8.27 -11.00
CA LEU A 618 17.61 -9.62 -10.70
C LEU A 618 16.84 -10.68 -11.50
N THR A 619 15.56 -10.44 -11.83
CA THR A 619 14.78 -11.25 -12.77
C THR A 619 15.35 -11.14 -14.18
N SER A 620 15.54 -9.95 -14.75
CA SER A 620 16.17 -9.81 -16.07
C SER A 620 17.59 -10.41 -16.15
N LEU A 621 18.35 -10.44 -15.05
CA LEU A 621 19.63 -11.16 -14.99
C LEU A 621 19.46 -12.68 -15.09
N ALA A 622 18.43 -13.25 -14.45
CA ALA A 622 18.12 -14.67 -14.53
C ALA A 622 17.63 -15.05 -15.95
N ASP A 623 16.69 -14.29 -16.51
CA ASP A 623 16.12 -14.56 -17.83
C ASP A 623 17.20 -14.43 -18.94
N LEU A 624 18.07 -13.41 -18.84
CA LEU A 624 19.24 -13.27 -19.72
C LEU A 624 20.21 -14.45 -19.56
N SER A 625 20.43 -14.95 -18.34
CA SER A 625 21.32 -16.11 -18.13
C SER A 625 20.78 -17.39 -18.76
N GLU A 626 19.46 -17.57 -18.77
CA GLU A 626 18.81 -18.71 -19.42
C GLU A 626 18.96 -18.64 -20.94
N THR A 627 18.69 -17.47 -21.53
CA THR A 627 18.90 -17.21 -22.97
C THR A 627 20.35 -17.47 -23.37
N LEU A 628 21.32 -16.93 -22.63
CA LEU A 628 22.76 -17.12 -22.89
C LEU A 628 23.18 -18.59 -22.79
N SER A 629 22.63 -19.35 -21.83
CA SER A 629 22.92 -20.79 -21.73
C SER A 629 22.36 -21.57 -22.93
N THR A 630 21.18 -21.21 -23.46
CA THR A 630 20.68 -21.83 -24.72
C THR A 630 21.55 -21.52 -25.94
N GLN A 631 22.28 -20.39 -25.94
CA GLN A 631 23.27 -20.04 -26.97
C GLN A 631 24.67 -20.66 -26.72
N ASN A 632 24.87 -21.44 -25.63
CA ASN A 632 26.17 -21.96 -25.16
C ASN A 632 27.17 -20.87 -24.73
N ALA A 633 26.69 -19.69 -24.33
CA ALA A 633 27.50 -18.60 -23.77
C ALA A 633 27.70 -18.76 -22.25
N ASP A 634 28.10 -19.96 -21.82
CA ASP A 634 27.98 -20.42 -20.43
C ASP A 634 28.76 -19.57 -19.40
N ASP A 635 29.91 -19.01 -19.79
CA ASP A 635 30.70 -18.12 -18.93
C ASP A 635 30.02 -16.78 -18.62
N GLU A 636 29.16 -16.28 -19.53
CA GLU A 636 28.38 -15.07 -19.28
C GLU A 636 27.06 -15.41 -18.57
N ALA A 637 26.42 -16.52 -18.95
CA ALA A 637 25.25 -17.06 -18.26
C ALA A 637 25.54 -17.26 -16.75
N GLU A 638 26.66 -17.93 -16.42
CA GLU A 638 27.07 -18.15 -15.03
C GLU A 638 27.23 -16.84 -14.25
N ARG A 639 27.89 -15.81 -14.84
CA ARG A 639 28.07 -14.51 -14.18
C ARG A 639 26.74 -13.80 -13.93
N CYS A 640 25.81 -13.85 -14.89
CA CYS A 640 24.48 -13.28 -14.74
C CYS A 640 23.69 -14.00 -13.63
N CYS A 641 23.72 -15.34 -13.62
CA CYS A 641 23.08 -16.15 -12.59
C CYS A 641 23.69 -15.94 -11.19
N GLN A 642 25.03 -15.88 -11.06
CA GLN A 642 25.72 -15.57 -9.81
C GLN A 642 25.32 -14.19 -9.25
N ARG A 643 25.25 -13.15 -10.10
CA ARG A 643 24.79 -11.81 -9.69
C ARG A 643 23.34 -11.81 -9.24
N ALA A 644 22.46 -12.47 -9.99
CA ALA A 644 21.04 -12.63 -9.64
C ALA A 644 20.88 -13.33 -8.28
N LEU A 645 21.61 -14.44 -8.06
CA LEU A 645 21.54 -15.23 -6.83
C LEU A 645 22.02 -14.42 -5.63
N ALA A 646 23.22 -13.81 -5.71
CA ALA A 646 23.79 -13.02 -4.63
C ALA A 646 22.95 -11.78 -4.26
N GLY A 647 22.25 -11.17 -5.23
CA GLY A 647 21.29 -10.10 -4.99
C GLY A 647 20.01 -10.61 -4.30
N ARG A 648 19.40 -11.70 -4.81
CA ARG A 648 18.19 -12.28 -4.22
C ARG A 648 18.43 -12.80 -2.80
N GLU A 649 19.59 -13.41 -2.53
CA GLU A 649 20.01 -13.81 -1.17
C GLU A 649 20.08 -12.65 -0.19
N ARG A 650 20.62 -11.50 -0.61
CA ARG A 650 20.80 -10.30 0.22
C ARG A 650 19.47 -9.66 0.62
N ILE A 651 18.49 -9.68 -0.28
CA ILE A 651 17.27 -8.85 -0.20
C ILE A 651 16.06 -9.67 0.23
N LEU A 652 15.87 -10.83 -0.41
CA LEU A 652 14.74 -11.74 -0.21
C LEU A 652 15.09 -12.85 0.79
N GLY A 653 16.39 -13.16 0.94
CA GLY A 653 16.90 -14.23 1.79
C GLY A 653 17.11 -15.56 1.06
N GLU A 654 17.93 -16.43 1.65
CA GLU A 654 18.35 -17.71 1.05
C GLU A 654 17.20 -18.67 0.72
N ASN A 655 16.09 -18.59 1.46
CA ASN A 655 14.93 -19.49 1.36
C ASN A 655 13.75 -18.87 0.58
N HIS A 656 13.87 -17.65 0.04
CA HIS A 656 12.80 -17.08 -0.78
C HIS A 656 12.64 -17.88 -2.08
N LEU A 657 11.41 -18.03 -2.58
CA LEU A 657 11.12 -18.90 -3.72
C LEU A 657 11.93 -18.52 -4.96
N ASP A 658 12.03 -17.22 -5.25
CA ASP A 658 12.83 -16.71 -6.37
C ASP A 658 14.33 -16.96 -6.23
N THR A 659 14.86 -16.90 -5.00
CA THR A 659 16.27 -17.27 -4.70
C THR A 659 16.48 -18.75 -5.00
N LEU A 660 15.53 -19.60 -4.59
CA LEU A 660 15.56 -21.04 -4.85
C LEU A 660 15.32 -21.38 -6.33
N CYS A 661 14.58 -20.55 -7.08
CA CYS A 661 14.50 -20.62 -8.54
C CYS A 661 15.87 -20.34 -9.17
N THR A 662 16.55 -19.24 -8.77
CA THR A 662 17.89 -18.92 -9.30
C THR A 662 18.94 -19.99 -8.94
N CYS A 663 18.82 -20.66 -7.80
CA CYS A 663 19.64 -21.84 -7.50
C CYS A 663 19.48 -22.95 -8.56
N ILE A 664 18.26 -23.16 -9.08
CA ILE A 664 17.99 -24.15 -10.14
C ILE A 664 18.57 -23.67 -11.48
N THR A 665 18.34 -22.41 -11.86
CA THR A 665 18.90 -21.82 -13.10
C THR A 665 20.44 -21.91 -13.10
N MET A 666 21.08 -21.51 -11.99
CA MET A 666 22.53 -21.60 -11.80
C MET A 666 23.05 -23.04 -11.83
N ALA A 667 22.31 -24.01 -11.27
CA ALA A 667 22.65 -25.43 -11.41
C ALA A 667 22.61 -25.90 -12.88
N GLY A 668 21.71 -25.35 -13.70
CA GLY A 668 21.69 -25.54 -15.15
C GLY A 668 22.96 -25.02 -15.84
N CYS A 669 23.38 -23.79 -15.53
CA CYS A 669 24.63 -23.22 -16.07
C CYS A 669 25.87 -24.05 -15.67
N LEU A 670 25.93 -24.51 -14.40
CA LEU A 670 27.03 -25.37 -13.94
C LEU A 670 27.02 -26.75 -14.60
N LEU A 671 25.83 -27.30 -14.90
CA LEU A 671 25.69 -28.54 -15.67
C LEU A 671 26.23 -28.40 -17.10
N ALA A 672 25.94 -27.30 -17.80
CA ALA A 672 26.51 -27.03 -19.13
C ALA A 672 28.05 -27.01 -19.10
N LYS A 673 28.62 -26.43 -18.03
CA LYS A 673 30.07 -26.40 -17.77
C LYS A 673 30.64 -27.69 -17.15
N ASN A 674 29.83 -28.73 -16.96
CA ASN A 674 30.19 -30.00 -16.35
C ASN A 674 30.71 -29.90 -14.89
N ASP A 675 30.34 -28.85 -14.13
CA ASP A 675 30.48 -28.80 -12.66
C ASP A 675 29.28 -29.49 -11.99
N LEU A 676 29.38 -30.81 -11.95
CA LEU A 676 28.38 -31.70 -11.40
C LEU A 676 28.23 -31.54 -9.88
N ALA A 677 29.31 -31.18 -9.18
CA ALA A 677 29.32 -31.05 -7.73
C ALA A 677 28.64 -29.74 -7.27
N GLY A 678 28.92 -28.63 -7.95
CA GLY A 678 28.23 -27.35 -7.74
C GLY A 678 26.74 -27.46 -8.06
N ALA A 679 26.39 -28.10 -9.19
CA ALA A 679 25.00 -28.33 -9.58
C ALA A 679 24.22 -29.17 -8.55
N GLU A 680 24.77 -30.30 -8.05
CA GLU A 680 24.11 -31.10 -7.02
C GLU A 680 23.87 -30.31 -5.72
N ASN A 681 24.83 -29.49 -5.30
CA ASN A 681 24.72 -28.69 -4.09
C ASN A 681 23.58 -27.66 -4.21
N LEU A 682 23.50 -26.92 -5.32
CA LEU A 682 22.45 -25.95 -5.57
C LEU A 682 21.06 -26.59 -5.71
N LEU A 683 20.94 -27.75 -6.37
CA LEU A 683 19.68 -28.50 -6.43
C LEU A 683 19.24 -29.01 -5.05
N ARG A 684 20.16 -29.54 -4.24
CA ARG A 684 19.88 -29.96 -2.84
C ARG A 684 19.42 -28.79 -1.98
N ARG A 685 20.05 -27.63 -2.13
CA ARG A 685 19.65 -26.39 -1.45
C ARG A 685 18.27 -25.92 -1.91
N ALA A 686 18.00 -25.88 -3.22
CA ALA A 686 16.70 -25.52 -3.77
C ALA A 686 15.58 -26.42 -3.24
N LEU A 687 15.82 -27.74 -3.24
CA LEU A 687 14.89 -28.74 -2.71
C LEU A 687 14.62 -28.53 -1.21
N THR A 688 15.69 -28.48 -0.41
CA THR A 688 15.57 -28.33 1.06
C THR A 688 14.88 -27.02 1.44
N GLY A 689 15.12 -25.94 0.69
CA GLY A 689 14.43 -24.66 0.86
C GLY A 689 12.94 -24.77 0.54
N ARG A 690 12.57 -25.35 -0.61
CA ARG A 690 11.17 -25.52 -1.04
C ARG A 690 10.39 -26.47 -0.13
N GLU A 691 11.00 -27.54 0.36
CA GLU A 691 10.39 -28.44 1.36
C GLU A 691 10.08 -27.71 2.68
N ARG A 692 10.93 -26.74 3.10
CA ARG A 692 10.71 -25.93 4.31
C ARG A 692 9.65 -24.84 4.13
N THR A 693 9.54 -24.23 2.95
CA THR A 693 8.63 -23.10 2.72
C THR A 693 7.25 -23.53 2.21
N LEU A 694 7.20 -24.50 1.29
CA LEU A 694 5.97 -24.95 0.61
C LEU A 694 5.51 -26.34 1.06
N GLY A 695 6.38 -27.11 1.72
CA GLY A 695 6.14 -28.51 2.04
C GLY A 695 6.48 -29.48 0.89
N ALA A 696 6.63 -30.76 1.23
CA ALA A 696 7.12 -31.80 0.33
C ALA A 696 6.19 -32.15 -0.85
N ASN A 697 4.88 -31.89 -0.72
CA ASN A 697 3.88 -32.24 -1.75
C ASN A 697 3.49 -31.07 -2.67
N HIS A 698 4.05 -29.87 -2.49
CA HIS A 698 3.72 -28.73 -3.35
C HIS A 698 4.22 -28.96 -4.80
N PRO A 699 3.47 -28.61 -5.86
CA PRO A 699 3.89 -28.82 -7.25
C PRO A 699 5.31 -28.35 -7.56
N SER A 700 5.67 -27.13 -7.13
CA SER A 700 7.03 -26.58 -7.30
C SER A 700 8.12 -27.33 -6.52
N THR A 701 7.78 -27.97 -5.39
CA THR A 701 8.72 -28.85 -4.65
C THR A 701 8.88 -30.17 -5.38
N LEU A 702 7.77 -30.78 -5.82
CA LEU A 702 7.76 -32.01 -6.62
C LEU A 702 8.52 -31.85 -7.95
N TYR A 703 8.44 -30.68 -8.59
CA TYR A 703 9.25 -30.31 -9.75
C TYR A 703 10.76 -30.30 -9.42
N CYS A 704 11.16 -29.74 -8.28
CA CYS A 704 12.56 -29.76 -7.84
C CYS A 704 13.04 -31.19 -7.52
N ILE A 705 12.17 -32.04 -6.96
CA ILE A 705 12.42 -33.48 -6.77
C ILE A 705 12.61 -34.18 -8.13
N SER A 706 11.76 -33.90 -9.13
CA SER A 706 11.91 -34.42 -10.49
C SER A 706 13.25 -34.00 -11.12
N LEU A 707 13.61 -32.72 -11.08
CA LEU A 707 14.89 -32.22 -11.60
C LEU A 707 16.09 -32.90 -10.95
N MET A 708 16.07 -33.06 -9.63
CA MET A 708 17.16 -33.73 -8.90
C MET A 708 17.20 -35.24 -9.18
N GLY A 709 16.04 -35.87 -9.40
CA GLY A 709 15.95 -37.25 -9.89
C GLY A 709 16.54 -37.42 -11.29
N LEU A 710 16.16 -36.55 -12.23
CA LEU A 710 16.70 -36.52 -13.60
C LEU A 710 18.21 -36.24 -13.62
N PHE A 711 18.70 -35.33 -12.77
CA PHE A 711 20.13 -35.11 -12.54
C PHE A 711 20.83 -36.43 -12.15
N PHE A 712 20.30 -37.20 -11.20
CA PHE A 712 20.89 -38.50 -10.88
C PHE A 712 20.78 -39.55 -12.00
N VAL A 713 19.79 -39.44 -12.91
CA VAL A 713 19.77 -40.26 -14.14
C VAL A 713 20.94 -39.90 -15.06
N THR A 714 21.33 -38.63 -15.20
CA THR A 714 22.50 -38.25 -16.02
C THR A 714 23.82 -38.73 -15.40
N GLN A 715 23.85 -38.90 -14.07
CA GLN A 715 25.00 -39.39 -13.31
C GLN A 715 25.05 -40.92 -13.12
N ASP A 716 24.17 -41.68 -13.78
CA ASP A 716 24.00 -43.14 -13.61
C ASP A 716 23.75 -43.59 -12.15
N ARG A 717 23.32 -42.66 -11.27
CA ARG A 717 22.93 -42.89 -9.87
C ARG A 717 21.48 -43.35 -9.78
N LEU A 718 21.18 -44.42 -10.51
CA LEU A 718 19.82 -44.82 -10.89
C LEU A 718 18.93 -45.20 -9.69
N GLU A 719 19.49 -45.66 -8.57
CA GLU A 719 18.70 -45.99 -7.36
C GLU A 719 18.24 -44.75 -6.58
N GLU A 720 19.09 -43.70 -6.50
CA GLU A 720 18.69 -42.40 -5.95
C GLU A 720 17.68 -41.70 -6.87
N ALA A 721 17.93 -41.78 -8.19
CA ALA A 721 17.03 -41.25 -9.21
C ALA A 721 15.62 -41.86 -9.12
N GLU A 722 15.51 -43.20 -9.10
CA GLU A 722 14.21 -43.88 -9.02
C GLU A 722 13.45 -43.50 -7.75
N LYS A 723 14.14 -43.36 -6.61
CA LYS A 723 13.52 -42.94 -5.34
C LYS A 723 12.89 -41.54 -5.44
N LEU A 724 13.63 -40.56 -5.97
CA LEU A 724 13.14 -39.20 -6.13
C LEU A 724 12.03 -39.11 -7.18
N LEU A 725 12.21 -39.71 -8.35
CA LEU A 725 11.20 -39.69 -9.42
C LEU A 725 9.90 -40.39 -8.98
N ARG A 726 9.98 -41.45 -8.17
CA ARG A 726 8.81 -42.10 -7.56
C ARG A 726 8.13 -41.19 -6.53
N GLN A 727 8.89 -40.48 -5.71
CA GLN A 727 8.33 -39.50 -4.76
C GLN A 727 7.61 -38.35 -5.51
N ALA A 728 8.21 -37.83 -6.58
CA ALA A 728 7.60 -36.81 -7.42
C ALA A 728 6.29 -37.30 -8.09
N TYR A 729 6.32 -38.46 -8.73
CA TYR A 729 5.15 -39.08 -9.36
C TYR A 729 4.00 -39.33 -8.37
N GLU A 730 4.26 -39.99 -7.24
CA GLU A 730 3.23 -40.29 -6.23
C GLU A 730 2.74 -39.03 -5.50
N GLY A 731 3.55 -37.96 -5.46
CA GLY A 731 3.10 -36.63 -5.00
C GLY A 731 2.17 -35.98 -6.01
N ARG A 732 2.59 -35.85 -7.27
CA ARG A 732 1.78 -35.24 -8.35
C ARG A 732 0.47 -35.99 -8.57
N LYS A 733 0.49 -37.33 -8.55
CA LYS A 733 -0.71 -38.17 -8.64
C LYS A 733 -1.73 -37.89 -7.53
N ARG A 734 -1.28 -37.56 -6.32
CA ARG A 734 -2.17 -37.22 -5.18
C ARG A 734 -2.71 -35.80 -5.24
N VAL A 735 -1.95 -34.85 -5.78
CA VAL A 735 -2.31 -33.42 -5.78
C VAL A 735 -3.03 -32.99 -7.06
N LEU A 736 -2.52 -33.39 -8.22
CA LEU A 736 -2.99 -32.98 -9.55
C LEU A 736 -3.85 -34.07 -10.24
N GLY A 737 -3.89 -35.28 -9.68
CA GLY A 737 -4.54 -36.44 -10.29
C GLY A 737 -3.66 -37.15 -11.32
N GLU A 738 -4.12 -38.33 -11.76
CA GLU A 738 -3.34 -39.24 -12.62
C GLU A 738 -3.29 -38.83 -14.10
N THR A 739 -4.25 -38.01 -14.56
CA THR A 739 -4.36 -37.55 -15.95
C THR A 739 -3.71 -36.19 -16.22
N HIS A 740 -3.13 -35.53 -15.21
CA HIS A 740 -2.49 -34.22 -15.37
C HIS A 740 -1.20 -34.31 -16.20
N LYS A 741 -0.92 -33.30 -17.05
CA LYS A 741 0.26 -33.25 -17.93
C LYS A 741 1.56 -33.51 -17.14
N GLU A 742 1.74 -32.83 -16.02
CA GLU A 742 2.92 -33.03 -15.16
C GLU A 742 3.01 -34.41 -14.48
N THR A 743 1.87 -35.01 -14.12
CA THR A 743 1.84 -36.35 -13.51
C THR A 743 2.24 -37.41 -14.53
N MET A 744 1.76 -37.27 -15.76
CA MET A 744 2.12 -38.13 -16.89
C MET A 744 3.62 -37.99 -17.23
N LEU A 745 4.17 -36.78 -17.30
CA LEU A 745 5.60 -36.56 -17.49
C LEU A 745 6.44 -37.20 -16.38
N SER A 746 6.08 -37.00 -15.10
CA SER A 746 6.75 -37.68 -13.97
C SER A 746 6.70 -39.21 -14.05
N LYS A 747 5.63 -39.77 -14.64
CA LYS A 747 5.49 -41.21 -14.87
C LYS A 747 6.44 -41.70 -15.96
N GLU A 748 6.57 -40.94 -17.04
CA GLU A 748 7.49 -41.21 -18.15
C GLU A 748 8.95 -41.13 -17.68
N ASP A 749 9.31 -40.10 -16.91
CA ASP A 749 10.63 -39.95 -16.28
C ASP A 749 10.97 -41.16 -15.39
N LEU A 750 10.05 -41.56 -14.51
CA LEU A 750 10.21 -42.71 -13.63
C LEU A 750 10.37 -44.03 -14.41
N VAL A 751 9.54 -44.26 -15.43
CA VAL A 751 9.62 -45.46 -16.28
C VAL A 751 10.94 -45.48 -17.07
N SER A 752 11.39 -44.34 -17.59
CA SER A 752 12.68 -44.20 -18.28
C SER A 752 13.86 -44.54 -17.36
N ALA A 753 13.86 -44.00 -16.13
CA ALA A 753 14.87 -44.32 -15.12
C ALA A 753 14.85 -45.81 -14.72
N GLN A 754 13.68 -46.41 -14.56
CA GLN A 754 13.53 -47.85 -14.28
C GLN A 754 14.02 -48.72 -15.42
N GLN A 755 13.76 -48.36 -16.68
CA GLN A 755 14.26 -49.07 -17.85
C GLN A 755 15.80 -49.01 -17.94
N ARG A 756 16.41 -47.85 -17.67
CA ARG A 756 17.88 -47.72 -17.54
C ARG A 756 18.41 -48.56 -16.37
N SER A 757 17.76 -48.54 -15.21
CA SER A 757 18.16 -49.34 -14.03
C SER A 757 18.15 -50.84 -14.32
N LEU A 758 17.10 -51.31 -15.00
CA LEU A 758 16.96 -52.71 -15.46
C LEU A 758 18.00 -53.08 -16.53
N SER A 759 18.33 -52.19 -17.46
CA SER A 759 19.35 -52.46 -18.49
C SER A 759 20.76 -52.50 -17.89
N HIS A 760 21.09 -51.57 -16.98
CA HIS A 760 22.34 -51.55 -16.22
C HIS A 760 22.49 -52.82 -15.35
N LYS A 761 21.45 -53.21 -14.60
CA LYS A 761 21.43 -54.44 -13.80
C LYS A 761 21.58 -55.70 -14.66
N ARG A 762 20.97 -55.76 -15.86
CA ARG A 762 21.17 -56.85 -16.83
C ARG A 762 22.59 -56.88 -17.40
N ALA A 763 23.18 -55.74 -17.75
CA ALA A 763 24.56 -55.67 -18.23
C ALA A 763 25.57 -56.15 -17.17
N ASN A 764 25.39 -55.73 -15.91
CA ASN A 764 26.22 -56.19 -14.79
C ASN A 764 25.98 -57.66 -14.40
N TRP A 765 24.83 -58.25 -14.69
CA TRP A 765 24.60 -59.71 -14.58
C TRP A 765 25.26 -60.49 -15.73
N LEU A 766 25.26 -59.92 -16.94
CA LEU A 766 25.85 -60.54 -18.13
C LEU A 766 27.38 -60.49 -18.11
N MET A 767 28.01 -59.46 -17.53
CA MET A 767 29.48 -59.35 -17.53
C MET A 767 30.21 -60.48 -16.78
N PRO A 768 29.83 -60.88 -15.55
CA PRO A 768 30.42 -62.03 -14.86
C PRO A 768 30.13 -63.36 -15.56
N THR A 769 28.90 -63.55 -16.06
CA THR A 769 28.51 -64.79 -16.76
C THR A 769 29.19 -64.92 -18.12
N TYR A 770 29.37 -63.82 -18.86
CA TYR A 770 30.16 -63.80 -20.10
C TYR A 770 31.65 -64.00 -19.84
N ARG A 771 32.21 -63.46 -18.73
CA ARG A 771 33.58 -63.79 -18.29
C ARG A 771 33.71 -65.28 -17.93
N LEU A 772 32.78 -65.85 -17.18
CA LEU A 772 32.74 -67.28 -16.84
C LEU A 772 32.62 -68.17 -18.09
N LEU A 773 31.73 -67.83 -19.03
CA LEU A 773 31.58 -68.53 -20.30
C LEU A 773 32.85 -68.42 -21.17
N ARG A 774 33.50 -67.25 -21.18
CA ARG A 774 34.78 -67.06 -21.89
C ARG A 774 35.92 -67.86 -21.25
N TYR A 775 35.99 -67.93 -19.92
CA TYR A 775 36.91 -68.83 -19.22
C TYR A 775 36.63 -70.30 -19.50
N LEU A 776 35.36 -70.74 -19.47
CA LEU A 776 34.96 -72.12 -19.80
C LEU A 776 35.28 -72.48 -21.27
N PHE A 777 35.13 -71.53 -22.20
CA PHE A 777 35.47 -71.74 -23.62
C PHE A 777 36.99 -71.81 -23.86
N ILE A 778 37.78 -71.03 -23.13
CA ILE A 778 39.26 -71.14 -23.13
C ILE A 778 39.68 -72.48 -22.50
N PHE A 779 39.02 -72.91 -21.42
CA PHE A 779 39.32 -74.19 -20.76
C PHE A 779 38.98 -75.39 -21.66
N SER A 780 37.83 -75.38 -22.34
CA SER A 780 37.40 -76.48 -23.23
C SER A 780 38.26 -76.59 -24.49
N THR A 781 38.64 -75.46 -25.09
CA THR A 781 39.57 -75.44 -26.24
C THR A 781 40.97 -75.91 -25.87
N THR A 782 41.46 -75.57 -24.67
CA THR A 782 42.74 -76.08 -24.14
C THR A 782 42.68 -77.60 -23.89
N ILE A 783 41.58 -78.11 -23.35
CA ILE A 783 41.36 -79.56 -23.16
C ILE A 783 41.27 -80.30 -24.51
N LEU A 784 40.59 -79.72 -25.51
CA LEU A 784 40.52 -80.29 -26.86
C LEU A 784 41.90 -80.31 -27.54
N TYR A 785 42.72 -79.28 -27.36
CA TYR A 785 44.09 -79.22 -27.87
C TYR A 785 44.99 -80.28 -27.21
N LEU A 786 44.88 -80.45 -25.88
CA LEU A 786 45.57 -81.52 -25.14
C LEU A 786 45.10 -82.92 -25.58
N LYS A 787 43.79 -83.13 -25.79
CA LYS A 787 43.26 -84.41 -26.32
C LYS A 787 43.77 -84.70 -27.73
N ALA A 788 43.83 -83.69 -28.61
CA ALA A 788 44.32 -83.83 -29.98
C ALA A 788 45.82 -84.18 -30.04
N ASN A 789 46.62 -83.68 -29.08
CA ASN A 789 48.03 -84.07 -28.97
C ASN A 789 48.22 -85.44 -28.31
N LEU A 790 47.43 -85.81 -27.29
CA LEU A 790 47.51 -87.14 -26.67
C LEU A 790 47.17 -88.27 -27.67
N VAL A 791 46.22 -88.03 -28.59
CA VAL A 791 45.85 -88.98 -29.64
C VAL A 791 46.95 -89.15 -30.70
N LYS A 792 47.90 -88.23 -30.81
CA LYS A 792 49.07 -88.35 -31.71
C LYS A 792 50.23 -89.16 -31.12
N GLU A 793 50.28 -89.39 -29.81
CA GLU A 793 51.36 -90.17 -29.18
C GLU A 793 51.00 -91.64 -28.91
N ILE A 794 49.73 -92.05 -29.09
CA ILE A 794 49.23 -93.38 -28.71
C ILE A 794 49.07 -94.33 -29.93
N VAL A 795 49.39 -93.89 -31.16
CA VAL A 795 49.33 -94.73 -32.37
C VAL A 795 50.68 -94.73 -33.13
N PRO A 796 51.56 -95.71 -32.86
CA PRO A 796 52.60 -96.14 -33.81
C PRO A 796 51.97 -96.87 -35.00
N LYS A 797 52.77 -97.07 -36.06
CA LYS A 797 52.42 -97.84 -37.27
C LYS A 797 51.94 -99.27 -36.98
#